data_AF-A0A2U8WI64-F1
#
_entry.id   AF-A0A2U8WI64-F1
#
_cell.length_a   1.000
_cell.length_b   1.000
_cell.length_c   1.000
_cell.angle_alpha   90.00
_cell.angle_beta   90.00
_cell.angle_gamma   90.00
#
_symmetry.space_group_name_H-M   'P 1'
#
loop_
_entity.id
_entity.type
_entity.pdbx_description
1 polymer ?
#
loop_
_entity_poly.entity_id
_entity_poly.type
_entity_poly.pdbx_seq_one_letter_code
_entity_poly.pdbx_strand_id
1 'polypeptide(L)'
;MAPGVTRDLRRIMHRKFSMGKAVKSKINFRSTIGNLYGRLSNRGGGRGQVPFFNPGWYIAMYLREEPDTDPVSHYIALSKTGMFDPHPLFDSSYYIDKYPECLSSSKSVIEYFAEVGLNLDHNPNPFFDAEYYKRQYPDVAATKSNYFNHYISHGWKERRSTHPLFDHVWYVENNPDVERADIDGLEHYIRSGILEGRSPHILIDFDFLRLQADPPIEDKKDLILRYLSDRSFWSMDPCASFEAATYGRNAGINLDETHPLIHYIVSGAYDADPNRVFDTKYYISQYPDVVAAKANPLAHYLKSGALEGRNPSRTFDTRWYEEHNPDVAESGLNPLSHFVRFGLAEGRIGSPAPGTEERAARSSFDPRLLSTVKGRAFLRSGATISFPDHKTPVVSIVLVLYNKYYLTSECLQSIYLNIDYDACPYEIIIYDNGSFDETKILKSRIKNVKWIEDKNNSGFIEGVNNAFEYASADLLLLLNNDTYVLNGSLERAVALIDADPTIGVVGAKLIFPTGLLQEAGSIVWKDGSCLGYCRDASPEISEANFQRDVDYVSGAFFLTRSDLFRRFGMLDPIYKPAYYEETDYCAKLRSADYRIVYDPFVEIIHAEFGSADKKSDSILQQQKNQLVFVERNPGVADKFAPALRNVLMARYATPGRPKVLIVDDKIPHEYLGSGFPRSRTLIGELAKSDFDLTFVPTNDLAQDWFAVRNTLDVRIEVIFGLNGDAVVNHIRERQGYYDAIVVSRPHNMVRIRHAIEQGLVDRQSTLIIYDAEALFTNRDVLQSKIEGIRIDQSTVESLVEAEINISKDADLILSVSDAELGYFRKYGKSTMLLGHALVPAPTPRAFAERQGILFVGSLADSNTPNTDSILWFLREIFPEIRRELPDCQLHLVGDVKSTAVRDMAGPEVVLHGRVDDIAPIYDACRIFVAPTRFAAGIPHKVHEAAAHGLPCVTTALLADQLGWTDQVELLCSDDPISFAEKCVTLYHSERVWRTIRDNTLRAVARDCSPDTFASTVQTLSQHIADRCRRERPANESREATGGSGTRAVAEAYGA
;
A
#
# COMPACT_ATOMS: atom_id res chain seq x y z
N MET A 1 2.20 24.10 52.34
CA MET A 1 2.33 25.19 53.34
C MET A 1 0.97 25.48 53.95
N ALA A 2 0.95 25.67 55.27
CA ALA A 2 -0.09 26.23 56.14
C ALA A 2 -1.50 25.56 56.19
N PRO A 3 -1.90 25.01 57.37
CA PRO A 3 -3.20 24.43 57.66
C PRO A 3 -4.17 25.47 58.26
N GLY A 4 -5.47 25.36 57.96
CA GLY A 4 -6.46 26.12 58.74
C GLY A 4 -7.86 26.22 58.17
N VAL A 5 -8.61 25.12 58.05
CA VAL A 5 -10.09 25.14 58.11
C VAL A 5 -10.63 23.77 58.58
N THR A 6 -10.40 23.40 59.84
CA THR A 6 -10.98 22.16 60.44
C THR A 6 -11.97 22.45 61.59
N ARG A 7 -12.67 23.61 61.56
CA ARG A 7 -13.65 23.94 62.61
C ARG A 7 -15.05 24.37 62.18
N ASP A 8 -15.33 24.59 60.89
CA ASP A 8 -16.65 25.08 60.45
C ASP A 8 -17.63 24.03 59.88
N LEU A 9 -17.17 22.83 59.51
CA LEU A 9 -18.07 21.79 58.96
C LEU A 9 -18.89 21.05 60.03
N ARG A 10 -18.48 21.07 61.32
CA ARG A 10 -19.32 20.55 62.42
C ARG A 10 -20.38 21.55 62.90
N ARG A 11 -20.33 22.82 62.47
CA ARG A 11 -21.30 23.85 62.87
C ARG A 11 -22.46 24.01 61.87
N ILE A 12 -22.29 23.53 60.64
CA ILE A 12 -23.34 23.50 59.62
C ILE A 12 -24.29 22.28 59.78
N MET A 13 -23.81 21.17 60.34
CA MET A 13 -24.66 19.99 60.62
C MET A 13 -25.65 20.16 61.79
N HIS A 14 -25.51 21.19 62.64
CA HIS A 14 -26.42 21.43 63.77
C HIS A 14 -27.39 22.63 63.58
N ARG A 15 -27.45 23.26 62.40
CA ARG A 15 -28.30 24.45 62.16
C ARG A 15 -29.17 24.40 60.90
N LYS A 16 -29.59 23.22 60.45
CA LYS A 16 -30.63 23.06 59.41
C LYS A 16 -31.80 22.14 59.80
N PHE A 17 -32.00 21.91 61.11
CA PHE A 17 -33.31 21.53 61.67
C PHE A 17 -34.16 22.79 61.89
N SER A 18 -34.64 23.43 60.81
CA SER A 18 -35.73 24.43 60.92
C SER A 18 -36.46 24.71 59.60
N MET A 19 -36.73 23.69 58.79
CA MET A 19 -37.63 23.82 57.64
C MET A 19 -38.72 22.73 57.55
N GLY A 20 -38.84 21.91 58.60
CA GLY A 20 -39.98 21.04 58.82
C GLY A 20 -41.10 21.75 59.58
N LYS A 21 -41.74 22.77 59.00
CA LYS A 21 -43.01 23.34 59.51
C LYS A 21 -43.67 24.37 58.59
N ALA A 22 -43.76 24.12 57.28
CA ALA A 22 -44.59 24.98 56.43
C ALA A 22 -45.06 24.35 55.10
N VAL A 23 -45.48 23.08 55.08
CA VAL A 23 -46.33 22.58 53.97
C VAL A 23 -47.38 21.63 54.55
N LYS A 24 -48.41 22.22 55.19
CA LYS A 24 -49.70 21.55 55.43
C LYS A 24 -50.78 22.42 54.81
N SER A 25 -51.01 22.28 53.51
CA SER A 25 -52.28 22.73 52.90
C SER A 25 -52.74 21.78 51.81
N LYS A 26 -53.72 20.97 52.19
CA LYS A 26 -54.84 20.43 51.41
C LYS A 26 -54.63 20.35 49.88
N ILE A 27 -54.08 19.22 49.45
CA ILE A 27 -54.45 18.58 48.19
C ILE A 27 -54.78 17.12 48.55
N ASN A 28 -55.76 16.51 47.89
CA ASN A 28 -56.22 15.14 48.13
C ASN A 28 -55.05 14.13 47.96
N PHE A 29 -54.34 13.87 49.06
CA PHE A 29 -53.01 13.23 49.06
C PHE A 29 -53.04 11.70 49.02
N ARG A 30 -54.21 11.06 49.12
CA ARG A 30 -54.32 9.59 49.26
C ARG A 30 -54.77 8.83 48.02
N SER A 31 -55.50 9.43 47.08
CA SER A 31 -55.99 8.73 45.88
C SER A 31 -55.02 8.84 44.69
N THR A 32 -54.35 9.97 44.52
CA THR A 32 -53.38 10.18 43.44
C THR A 32 -52.07 9.44 43.70
N ILE A 33 -51.59 9.42 44.95
CA ILE A 33 -50.40 8.66 45.34
C ILE A 33 -50.66 7.16 45.25
N GLY A 34 -51.82 6.64 45.64
CA GLY A 34 -52.11 5.20 45.49
C GLY A 34 -52.07 4.71 44.03
N ASN A 35 -52.59 5.49 43.08
CA ASN A 35 -52.52 5.19 41.65
C ASN A 35 -51.10 5.36 41.07
N LEU A 36 -50.33 6.34 41.57
CA LEU A 36 -48.95 6.59 41.15
C LEU A 36 -47.96 5.57 41.74
N TYR A 37 -48.15 5.19 43.01
CA TYR A 37 -47.43 4.13 43.71
C TYR A 37 -47.72 2.77 43.09
N GLY A 38 -48.95 2.53 42.63
CA GLY A 38 -49.31 1.34 41.84
C GLY A 38 -48.72 1.34 40.43
N ARG A 39 -48.48 2.51 39.82
CA ARG A 39 -47.76 2.65 38.55
C ARG A 39 -46.24 2.52 38.69
N LEU A 40 -45.66 2.93 39.82
CA LEU A 40 -44.21 3.01 40.04
C LEU A 40 -43.61 1.89 40.94
N SER A 41 -44.40 1.07 41.64
CA SER A 41 -43.88 0.03 42.56
C SER A 41 -44.29 -1.42 42.20
N ASN A 42 -43.38 -2.36 42.47
CA ASN A 42 -43.42 -3.75 42.02
C ASN A 42 -44.29 -4.71 42.87
N ARG A 43 -45.46 -4.27 43.38
CA ARG A 43 -46.26 -5.04 44.38
C ARG A 43 -47.57 -5.67 43.91
N GLY A 44 -47.83 -5.80 42.61
CA GLY A 44 -49.00 -6.60 42.15
C GLY A 44 -49.09 -6.79 40.65
N GLY A 45 -48.95 -8.02 40.16
CA GLY A 45 -48.81 -8.34 38.73
C GLY A 45 -50.03 -8.00 37.85
N GLY A 46 -50.04 -6.79 37.28
CA GLY A 46 -51.04 -6.34 36.30
C GLY A 46 -50.42 -5.49 35.20
N ARG A 47 -50.86 -5.72 33.94
CA ARG A 47 -50.44 -5.00 32.73
C ARG A 47 -50.65 -3.48 32.89
N GLY A 48 -49.55 -2.74 33.01
CA GLY A 48 -49.54 -1.27 33.20
C GLY A 48 -48.54 -0.73 34.23
N GLN A 49 -47.54 -1.51 34.64
CA GLN A 49 -46.53 -1.13 35.65
C GLN A 49 -45.23 -0.61 35.03
N VAL A 50 -44.63 0.38 35.70
CA VAL A 50 -43.45 1.11 35.27
C VAL A 50 -42.34 0.93 36.32
N PRO A 51 -41.29 0.12 36.08
CA PRO A 51 -40.34 -0.33 37.11
C PRO A 51 -39.23 0.67 37.46
N PHE A 52 -39.45 1.97 37.30
CA PHE A 52 -38.38 2.98 37.43
C PHE A 52 -38.22 3.57 38.83
N PHE A 53 -38.96 3.08 39.83
CA PHE A 53 -38.76 3.45 41.23
C PHE A 53 -38.59 2.19 42.09
N ASN A 54 -37.54 2.13 42.90
CA ASN A 54 -37.28 1.00 43.80
C ASN A 54 -37.44 1.43 45.27
N PRO A 55 -38.63 1.23 45.89
CA PRO A 55 -38.89 1.70 47.25
C PRO A 55 -37.99 1.07 48.31
N GLY A 56 -37.69 -0.22 48.19
CA GLY A 56 -36.86 -0.92 49.17
C GLY A 56 -35.43 -0.39 49.18
N TRP A 57 -34.86 -0.18 48.00
CA TRP A 57 -33.56 0.45 47.84
C TRP A 57 -33.56 1.92 48.27
N TYR A 58 -34.58 2.69 47.88
CA TYR A 58 -34.69 4.11 48.21
C TYR A 58 -34.72 4.35 49.72
N ILE A 59 -35.50 3.53 50.46
CA ILE A 59 -35.54 3.58 51.93
C ILE A 59 -34.15 3.26 52.49
N ALA A 60 -33.51 2.20 51.98
CA ALA A 60 -32.18 1.80 52.41
C ALA A 60 -31.09 2.83 52.08
N MET A 61 -31.27 3.73 51.11
CA MET A 61 -30.28 4.75 50.78
C MET A 61 -30.52 6.08 51.48
N TYR A 62 -31.76 6.56 51.52
CA TYR A 62 -32.06 7.94 51.90
C TYR A 62 -32.92 8.08 53.16
N LEU A 63 -33.66 7.05 53.56
CA LEU A 63 -34.63 7.12 54.65
C LEU A 63 -34.34 6.16 55.82
N ARG A 64 -33.08 5.71 55.98
CA ARG A 64 -32.69 4.79 57.08
C ARG A 64 -33.08 5.33 58.47
N GLU A 65 -33.01 6.65 58.64
CA GLU A 65 -33.31 7.34 59.91
C GLU A 65 -34.77 7.81 60.01
N GLU A 66 -35.57 7.66 58.94
CA GLU A 66 -36.99 8.06 58.87
C GLU A 66 -37.85 6.98 58.18
N PRO A 67 -37.95 5.75 58.75
CA PRO A 67 -38.58 4.61 58.08
C PRO A 67 -40.10 4.75 57.86
N ASP A 68 -40.76 5.68 58.56
CA ASP A 68 -42.20 5.96 58.44
C ASP A 68 -42.53 6.96 57.31
N THR A 69 -41.51 7.55 56.68
CA THR A 69 -41.68 8.47 55.54
C THR A 69 -41.98 7.70 54.26
N ASP A 70 -43.06 8.07 53.56
CA ASP A 70 -43.40 7.44 52.27
C ASP A 70 -42.34 7.78 51.21
N PRO A 71 -41.61 6.78 50.67
CA PRO A 71 -40.43 7.01 49.83
C PRO A 71 -40.77 7.71 48.50
N VAL A 72 -41.92 7.41 47.92
CA VAL A 72 -42.37 8.01 46.65
C VAL A 72 -42.74 9.47 46.84
N SER A 73 -43.50 9.80 47.89
CA SER A 73 -43.84 11.18 48.24
C SER A 73 -42.59 12.00 48.53
N HIS A 74 -41.64 11.42 49.27
CA HIS A 74 -40.38 12.06 49.59
C HIS A 74 -39.56 12.35 48.31
N TYR A 75 -39.43 11.38 47.41
CA TYR A 75 -38.75 11.59 46.14
C TYR A 75 -39.43 12.66 45.30
N ILE A 76 -40.74 12.59 45.08
CA ILE A 76 -41.46 13.56 44.21
C ILE A 76 -41.24 15.00 44.69
N ALA A 77 -41.32 15.23 46.00
CA ALA A 77 -41.13 16.55 46.61
C ALA A 77 -39.73 17.13 46.40
N LEU A 78 -38.71 16.27 46.29
CA LEU A 78 -37.30 16.66 46.22
C LEU A 78 -36.60 16.28 44.90
N SER A 79 -37.32 15.67 43.96
CA SER A 79 -36.76 15.09 42.72
C SER A 79 -35.96 16.10 41.90
N LYS A 80 -36.43 17.35 41.86
CA LYS A 80 -35.78 18.44 41.11
C LYS A 80 -34.49 18.95 41.75
N THR A 81 -34.13 18.50 42.95
CA THR A 81 -32.84 18.84 43.57
C THR A 81 -31.68 18.08 42.93
N GLY A 82 -31.96 16.98 42.21
CA GLY A 82 -30.94 16.07 41.67
C GLY A 82 -30.21 15.24 42.73
N MET A 83 -30.52 15.42 44.02
CA MET A 83 -29.80 14.77 45.13
C MET A 83 -30.27 13.34 45.44
N PHE A 84 -31.42 12.94 44.92
CA PHE A 84 -32.04 11.66 45.22
C PHE A 84 -32.27 10.90 43.93
N ASP A 85 -31.90 9.63 43.90
CA ASP A 85 -32.10 8.76 42.76
C ASP A 85 -33.34 7.88 43.00
N PRO A 86 -34.24 7.71 42.02
CA PRO A 86 -35.44 6.89 42.17
C PRO A 86 -35.15 5.39 42.05
N HIS A 87 -34.06 5.03 41.38
CA HIS A 87 -33.66 3.66 41.07
C HIS A 87 -32.12 3.57 41.05
N PRO A 88 -31.52 2.42 41.41
CA PRO A 88 -30.07 2.18 41.29
C PRO A 88 -29.41 2.50 39.94
N LEU A 89 -30.21 2.53 38.87
CA LEU A 89 -29.78 2.73 37.48
C LEU A 89 -30.26 4.08 36.92
N PHE A 90 -30.74 4.98 37.78
CA PHE A 90 -31.20 6.30 37.39
C PHE A 90 -30.42 7.34 38.18
N ASP A 91 -29.58 8.11 37.49
CA ASP A 91 -28.80 9.20 38.09
C ASP A 91 -29.56 10.51 37.86
N SER A 92 -30.23 11.00 38.91
CA SER A 92 -31.05 12.21 38.82
C SER A 92 -30.23 13.46 38.50
N SER A 93 -28.99 13.53 38.98
CA SER A 93 -28.11 14.67 38.72
C SER A 93 -27.70 14.71 37.25
N TYR A 94 -27.23 13.58 36.72
CA TYR A 94 -26.90 13.43 35.31
C TYR A 94 -28.10 13.71 34.41
N TYR A 95 -29.26 13.15 34.74
CA TYR A 95 -30.46 13.29 33.91
C TYR A 95 -30.92 14.75 33.83
N ILE A 96 -30.89 15.48 34.95
CA ILE A 96 -31.23 16.91 34.97
C ILE A 96 -30.22 17.73 34.15
N ASP A 97 -28.93 17.45 34.27
CA ASP A 97 -27.88 18.18 33.55
C ASP A 97 -28.01 17.97 32.04
N LYS A 98 -28.28 16.73 31.61
CA LYS A 98 -28.44 16.37 30.20
C LYS A 98 -29.78 16.82 29.60
N TYR A 99 -30.85 16.84 30.40
CA TYR A 99 -32.23 17.13 29.98
C TYR A 99 -32.86 18.21 30.87
N PRO A 100 -32.33 19.45 30.85
CA PRO A 100 -32.72 20.52 31.78
C PRO A 100 -34.21 20.92 31.64
N GLU A 101 -34.84 20.62 30.51
CA GLU A 101 -36.27 20.82 30.27
C GLU A 101 -37.15 20.08 31.28
N CYS A 102 -36.69 18.99 31.91
CA CYS A 102 -37.44 18.28 32.93
C CYS A 102 -37.71 19.15 34.18
N LEU A 103 -36.85 20.12 34.47
CA LEU A 103 -37.02 21.06 35.60
C LEU A 103 -38.16 22.05 35.35
N SER A 104 -38.41 22.40 34.09
CA SER A 104 -39.47 23.33 33.68
C SER A 104 -40.87 22.69 33.67
N SER A 105 -40.94 21.35 33.67
CA SER A 105 -42.18 20.59 33.75
C SER A 105 -42.86 20.69 35.11
N SER A 106 -44.19 20.56 35.18
CA SER A 106 -44.90 20.42 36.46
C SER A 106 -44.73 19.03 37.11
N LYS A 107 -44.07 18.10 36.43
CA LYS A 107 -43.83 16.71 36.86
C LYS A 107 -42.54 16.57 37.67
N SER A 108 -42.44 15.54 38.51
CA SER A 108 -41.16 15.10 39.05
C SER A 108 -40.24 14.54 37.96
N VAL A 109 -38.95 14.40 38.25
CA VAL A 109 -37.95 13.93 37.27
C VAL A 109 -38.29 12.53 36.74
N ILE A 110 -38.67 11.61 37.62
CA ILE A 110 -39.03 10.23 37.22
C ILE A 110 -40.35 10.16 36.42
N GLU A 111 -41.32 11.03 36.74
CA GLU A 111 -42.57 11.14 35.97
C GLU A 111 -42.31 11.73 34.58
N TYR A 112 -41.43 12.73 34.49
CA TYR A 112 -41.01 13.28 33.21
C TYR A 112 -40.29 12.22 32.36
N PHE A 113 -39.36 11.47 32.96
CA PHE A 113 -38.70 10.36 32.27
C PHE A 113 -39.71 9.33 31.77
N ALA A 114 -40.62 8.85 32.64
CA ALA A 114 -41.60 7.82 32.29
C ALA A 114 -42.56 8.23 31.17
N GLU A 115 -42.98 9.49 31.12
CA GLU A 115 -44.00 9.95 30.16
C GLU A 115 -43.41 10.60 28.90
N VAL A 116 -42.25 11.23 29.00
CA VAL A 116 -41.61 11.99 27.92
C VAL A 116 -40.30 11.35 27.54
N GLY A 117 -39.39 11.17 28.51
CA GLY A 117 -38.03 10.67 28.27
C GLY A 117 -38.01 9.29 27.59
N LEU A 118 -38.91 8.37 27.96
CA LEU A 118 -38.98 7.06 27.32
C LEU A 118 -39.33 7.11 25.83
N ASN A 119 -40.15 8.08 25.42
CA ASN A 119 -40.58 8.25 24.03
C ASN A 119 -39.52 8.96 23.19
N LEU A 120 -38.61 9.67 23.86
CA LEU A 120 -37.49 10.40 23.25
C LEU A 120 -36.17 9.65 23.42
N ASP A 121 -36.20 8.39 23.88
CA ASP A 121 -35.02 7.55 24.11
C ASP A 121 -33.96 8.23 25.03
N HIS A 122 -34.42 8.93 26.08
CA HIS A 122 -33.52 9.58 27.03
C HIS A 122 -32.68 8.56 27.83
N ASN A 123 -31.43 8.92 28.10
CA ASN A 123 -30.49 8.10 28.85
C ASN A 123 -30.63 8.38 30.37
N PRO A 124 -31.00 7.39 31.20
CA PRO A 124 -31.23 7.58 32.64
C PRO A 124 -29.94 7.67 33.47
N ASN A 125 -28.80 7.25 32.91
CA ASN A 125 -27.48 7.33 33.54
C ASN A 125 -26.38 7.36 32.46
N PRO A 126 -25.12 7.70 32.80
CA PRO A 126 -24.01 7.78 31.84
C PRO A 126 -23.65 6.48 31.10
N PHE A 127 -23.99 5.32 31.64
CA PHE A 127 -23.65 4.00 31.11
C PHE A 127 -24.85 3.26 30.51
N PHE A 128 -25.92 4.00 30.18
CA PHE A 128 -27.03 3.50 29.38
C PHE A 128 -27.21 4.41 28.17
N ASP A 129 -26.98 3.86 26.98
CA ASP A 129 -27.20 4.54 25.70
C ASP A 129 -28.33 3.84 24.94
N ALA A 130 -29.49 4.50 24.90
CA ALA A 130 -30.68 3.97 24.26
C ALA A 130 -30.50 3.77 22.74
N GLU A 131 -29.74 4.64 22.08
CA GLU A 131 -29.47 4.55 20.65
C GLU A 131 -28.51 3.41 20.32
N TYR A 132 -27.48 3.21 21.14
CA TYR A 132 -26.61 2.03 21.05
C TYR A 132 -27.42 0.74 21.30
N TYR A 133 -28.20 0.69 22.38
CA TYR A 133 -28.99 -0.49 22.76
C TYR A 133 -29.97 -0.89 21.64
N LYS A 134 -30.64 0.09 21.04
CA LYS A 134 -31.54 -0.09 19.91
C LYS A 134 -30.84 -0.65 18.67
N ARG A 135 -29.65 -0.14 18.33
CA ARG A 135 -28.87 -0.63 17.18
C ARG A 135 -28.36 -2.05 17.40
N GLN A 136 -27.89 -2.33 18.61
CA GLN A 136 -27.29 -3.61 18.96
C GLN A 136 -28.33 -4.73 19.05
N TYR A 137 -29.57 -4.41 19.43
CA TYR A 137 -30.64 -5.39 19.65
C TYR A 137 -31.88 -5.12 18.78
N PRO A 138 -31.84 -5.47 17.48
CA PRO A 138 -32.96 -5.28 16.56
C PRO A 138 -34.25 -5.99 16.99
N ASP A 139 -34.14 -7.09 17.73
CA ASP A 139 -35.27 -7.84 18.27
C ASP A 139 -36.05 -7.00 19.30
N VAL A 140 -35.37 -6.20 20.12
CA VAL A 140 -36.00 -5.25 21.04
C VAL A 140 -36.59 -4.07 20.28
N ALA A 141 -35.85 -3.52 19.31
CA ALA A 141 -36.30 -2.41 18.47
C ALA A 141 -37.60 -2.75 17.71
N ALA A 142 -37.74 -4.00 17.22
CA ALA A 142 -38.93 -4.47 16.53
C ALA A 142 -40.19 -4.47 17.40
N THR A 143 -40.05 -4.65 18.73
CA THR A 143 -41.20 -4.66 19.65
C THR A 143 -41.76 -3.27 19.95
N LYS A 144 -41.05 -2.19 19.55
CA LYS A 144 -41.34 -0.80 19.97
C LYS A 144 -41.45 -0.62 21.49
N SER A 145 -40.86 -1.52 22.26
CA SER A 145 -40.76 -1.40 23.71
C SER A 145 -39.75 -0.32 24.06
N ASN A 146 -39.95 0.40 25.16
CA ASN A 146 -38.92 1.30 25.66
C ASN A 146 -37.66 0.49 26.08
N TYR A 147 -36.48 0.92 25.62
CA TYR A 147 -35.23 0.19 25.76
C TYR A 147 -34.76 0.04 27.21
N PHE A 148 -34.86 1.10 28.01
CA PHE A 148 -34.48 1.04 29.43
C PHE A 148 -35.42 0.12 30.20
N ASN A 149 -36.73 0.18 29.94
CA ASN A 149 -37.71 -0.73 30.52
C ASN A 149 -37.45 -2.19 30.14
N HIS A 150 -37.10 -2.44 28.88
CA HIS A 150 -36.71 -3.77 28.43
C HIS A 150 -35.49 -4.26 29.20
N TYR A 151 -34.45 -3.42 29.34
CA TYR A 151 -33.22 -3.79 30.03
C TYR A 151 -33.45 -4.20 31.48
N ILE A 152 -34.13 -3.37 32.28
CA ILE A 152 -34.37 -3.65 33.71
C ILE A 152 -35.28 -4.87 33.93
N SER A 153 -36.15 -5.17 32.96
CA SER A 153 -37.11 -6.29 33.07
C SER A 153 -36.53 -7.61 32.58
N HIS A 154 -35.72 -7.58 31.52
CA HIS A 154 -35.24 -8.77 30.82
C HIS A 154 -33.77 -8.66 30.40
N GLY A 155 -33.35 -7.52 29.86
CA GLY A 155 -32.05 -7.38 29.19
C GLY A 155 -30.83 -7.69 30.06
N TRP A 156 -30.81 -7.35 31.35
CA TRP A 156 -29.67 -7.69 32.21
C TRP A 156 -29.55 -9.20 32.47
N LYS A 157 -30.67 -9.92 32.54
CA LYS A 157 -30.69 -11.40 32.66
C LYS A 157 -30.26 -12.09 31.37
N GLU A 158 -30.53 -11.42 30.25
CA GLU A 158 -30.09 -11.85 28.91
C GLU A 158 -28.63 -11.41 28.61
N ARG A 159 -27.93 -10.81 29.57
CA ARG A 159 -26.56 -10.28 29.45
C ARG A 159 -26.38 -9.27 28.32
N ARG A 160 -27.37 -8.40 28.10
CA ARG A 160 -27.31 -7.35 27.07
C ARG A 160 -26.51 -6.14 27.54
N SER A 161 -25.41 -5.82 26.88
CA SER A 161 -24.62 -4.60 27.10
C SER A 161 -25.40 -3.31 26.79
N THR A 162 -25.29 -2.31 27.67
CA THR A 162 -26.09 -1.06 27.65
C THR A 162 -25.38 0.15 27.07
N HIS A 163 -24.07 0.08 26.89
CA HIS A 163 -23.25 1.19 26.42
C HIS A 163 -21.98 0.62 25.74
N PRO A 164 -21.40 1.28 24.72
CA PRO A 164 -20.16 0.81 24.09
C PRO A 164 -19.01 0.58 25.08
N LEU A 165 -18.88 1.45 26.08
CA LEU A 165 -17.85 1.34 27.13
C LEU A 165 -18.24 0.46 28.34
N PHE A 166 -19.34 -0.31 28.26
CA PHE A 166 -19.72 -1.28 29.30
C PHE A 166 -20.16 -2.60 28.65
N ASP A 167 -19.32 -3.63 28.76
CA ASP A 167 -19.62 -4.98 28.27
C ASP A 167 -20.17 -5.83 29.41
N HIS A 168 -21.48 -6.08 29.39
CA HIS A 168 -22.17 -6.82 30.47
C HIS A 168 -21.71 -8.27 30.56
N VAL A 169 -21.52 -8.93 29.41
CA VAL A 169 -21.08 -10.33 29.35
C VAL A 169 -19.70 -10.44 29.96
N TRP A 170 -18.74 -9.63 29.48
CA TRP A 170 -17.37 -9.64 30.00
C TRP A 170 -17.31 -9.23 31.47
N TYR A 171 -18.07 -8.21 31.88
CA TYR A 171 -18.08 -7.73 33.25
C TYR A 171 -18.54 -8.81 34.23
N VAL A 172 -19.63 -9.52 33.94
CA VAL A 172 -20.12 -10.59 34.80
C VAL A 172 -19.15 -11.78 34.82
N GLU A 173 -18.62 -12.19 33.67
CA GLU A 173 -17.64 -13.28 33.57
C GLU A 173 -16.35 -12.99 34.35
N ASN A 174 -15.88 -11.74 34.34
CA ASN A 174 -14.67 -11.32 35.05
C ASN A 174 -14.93 -11.02 36.55
N ASN A 175 -16.19 -11.03 36.98
CA ASN A 175 -16.60 -10.76 38.37
C ASN A 175 -17.55 -11.86 38.90
N PRO A 176 -17.03 -13.06 39.22
CA PRO A 176 -17.85 -14.22 39.61
C PRO A 176 -18.65 -14.02 40.91
N ASP A 177 -18.32 -13.03 41.73
CA ASP A 177 -19.12 -12.63 42.89
C ASP A 177 -20.42 -11.93 42.50
N VAL A 178 -20.43 -11.18 41.40
CA VAL A 178 -21.64 -10.54 40.84
C VAL A 178 -22.58 -11.59 40.26
N GLU A 179 -22.02 -12.55 39.51
CA GLU A 179 -22.79 -13.67 38.95
C GLU A 179 -23.42 -14.52 40.07
N ARG A 180 -22.64 -14.88 41.10
CA ARG A 180 -23.15 -15.65 42.25
C ARG A 180 -24.21 -14.91 43.06
N ALA A 181 -24.15 -13.58 43.09
CA ALA A 181 -25.11 -12.76 43.80
C ALA A 181 -26.42 -12.53 43.01
N ASP A 182 -26.48 -12.95 41.73
CA ASP A 182 -27.60 -12.70 40.81
C ASP A 182 -27.99 -11.21 40.76
N ILE A 183 -26.97 -10.34 40.74
CA ILE A 183 -27.12 -8.88 40.66
C ILE A 183 -26.88 -8.45 39.21
N ASP A 184 -27.64 -7.47 38.74
CA ASP A 184 -27.37 -6.82 37.46
C ASP A 184 -25.94 -6.24 37.43
N GLY A 185 -25.13 -6.68 36.46
CA GLY A 185 -23.76 -6.22 36.27
C GLY A 185 -23.64 -4.69 36.15
N LEU A 186 -24.57 -4.02 35.46
CA LEU A 186 -24.54 -2.55 35.35
C LEU A 186 -24.85 -1.88 36.70
N GLU A 187 -25.85 -2.40 37.42
CA GLU A 187 -26.18 -1.90 38.76
C GLU A 187 -24.98 -2.06 39.70
N HIS A 188 -24.38 -3.25 39.70
CA HIS A 188 -23.20 -3.53 40.50
C HIS A 188 -22.05 -2.57 40.15
N TYR A 189 -21.77 -2.39 38.86
CA TYR A 189 -20.70 -1.52 38.39
C TYR A 189 -20.90 -0.07 38.85
N ILE A 190 -22.07 0.52 38.61
CA ILE A 190 -22.37 1.91 38.98
C ILE A 190 -22.28 2.14 40.50
N ARG A 191 -22.75 1.16 41.30
CA ARG A 191 -22.83 1.31 42.75
C ARG A 191 -21.52 1.05 43.48
N SER A 192 -20.80 0.04 43.04
CA SER A 192 -19.67 -0.53 43.76
C SER A 192 -18.47 -0.77 42.87
N GLY A 193 -18.69 -1.33 41.67
CA GLY A 193 -17.59 -1.74 40.78
C GLY A 193 -16.65 -0.60 40.37
N ILE A 194 -17.18 0.58 40.06
CA ILE A 194 -16.35 1.77 39.73
C ILE A 194 -15.46 2.15 40.93
N LEU A 195 -16.04 2.19 42.13
CA LEU A 195 -15.32 2.57 43.36
C LEU A 195 -14.28 1.52 43.75
N GLU A 196 -14.58 0.25 43.51
CA GLU A 196 -13.66 -0.88 43.67
C GLU A 196 -12.59 -0.90 42.56
N GLY A 197 -12.77 -0.13 41.49
CA GLY A 197 -11.86 -0.06 40.35
C GLY A 197 -11.92 -1.25 39.42
N ARG A 198 -13.05 -1.95 39.39
CA ARG A 198 -13.30 -3.02 38.41
C ARG A 198 -13.52 -2.37 37.05
N SER A 199 -12.78 -2.77 36.02
CA SER A 199 -12.98 -2.26 34.66
C SER A 199 -14.37 -2.60 34.12
N PRO A 200 -15.01 -1.71 33.34
CA PRO A 200 -16.32 -1.98 32.70
C PRO A 200 -16.23 -2.74 31.37
N HIS A 201 -15.03 -2.77 30.76
CA HIS A 201 -14.78 -3.34 29.44
C HIS A 201 -13.33 -3.82 29.39
N ILE A 202 -13.04 -4.87 28.61
CA ILE A 202 -11.68 -5.41 28.43
C ILE A 202 -10.67 -4.42 27.81
N LEU A 203 -11.19 -3.36 27.20
CA LEU A 203 -10.41 -2.31 26.53
C LEU A 203 -10.26 -1.05 27.40
N ILE A 204 -10.58 -1.14 28.70
CA ILE A 204 -10.45 -0.04 29.65
C ILE A 204 -9.64 -0.52 30.86
N ASP A 205 -8.52 0.16 31.12
CA ASP A 205 -7.63 -0.04 32.25
C ASP A 205 -7.53 1.28 33.03
N PHE A 206 -8.03 1.26 34.28
CA PHE A 206 -8.05 2.44 35.15
C PHE A 206 -6.66 2.95 35.51
N ASP A 207 -5.68 2.06 35.68
CA ASP A 207 -4.32 2.47 36.02
C ASP A 207 -3.68 3.17 34.82
N PHE A 208 -4.02 2.73 33.60
CA PHE A 208 -3.53 3.32 32.36
C PHE A 208 -4.12 4.72 32.11
N LEU A 209 -5.43 4.90 32.31
CA LEU A 209 -6.09 6.21 32.22
C LEU A 209 -5.60 7.17 33.31
N ARG A 210 -5.46 6.69 34.56
CA ARG A 210 -5.04 7.53 35.69
C ARG A 210 -3.65 8.13 35.49
N LEU A 211 -2.71 7.35 34.95
CA LEU A 211 -1.32 7.78 34.74
C LEU A 211 -1.18 8.81 33.60
N GLN A 212 -2.15 8.92 32.70
CA GLN A 212 -2.15 9.90 31.60
C GLN A 212 -2.85 11.21 31.95
N ALA A 213 -3.73 11.20 32.96
CA ALA A 213 -4.35 12.44 33.45
C ALA A 213 -3.31 13.31 34.18
N ASP A 214 -3.27 14.61 33.86
CA ASP A 214 -2.40 15.59 34.51
C ASP A 214 -3.21 16.72 35.17
N PRO A 215 -3.25 16.79 36.52
CA PRO A 215 -2.69 15.83 37.47
C PRO A 215 -3.49 14.51 37.48
N PRO A 216 -2.90 13.40 37.99
CA PRO A 216 -3.60 12.12 38.10
C PRO A 216 -4.91 12.22 38.90
N ILE A 217 -5.98 11.64 38.36
CA ILE A 217 -7.31 11.62 39.01
C ILE A 217 -7.46 10.32 39.80
N GLU A 218 -7.39 10.43 41.13
CA GLU A 218 -7.52 9.27 42.04
C GLU A 218 -8.97 8.75 42.17
N ASP A 219 -9.96 9.63 41.97
CA ASP A 219 -11.36 9.23 41.97
C ASP A 219 -11.70 8.53 40.64
N LYS A 220 -11.76 7.19 40.68
CA LYS A 220 -12.06 6.36 39.51
C LYS A 220 -13.43 6.67 38.89
N LYS A 221 -14.40 7.13 39.68
CA LYS A 221 -15.72 7.54 39.18
C LYS A 221 -15.62 8.85 38.41
N ASP A 222 -14.89 9.83 38.93
CA ASP A 222 -14.65 11.08 38.19
C ASP A 222 -13.86 10.81 36.90
N LEU A 223 -12.81 9.98 36.97
CA LEU A 223 -11.95 9.64 35.83
C LEU A 223 -12.74 9.03 34.67
N ILE A 224 -13.55 7.99 34.91
CA ILE A 224 -14.31 7.35 33.83
C ILE A 224 -15.43 8.25 33.27
N LEU A 225 -16.06 9.08 34.12
CA LEU A 225 -17.09 10.02 33.66
C LEU A 225 -16.51 11.13 32.79
N ARG A 226 -15.32 11.62 33.12
CA ARG A 226 -14.57 12.55 32.25
C ARG A 226 -14.14 11.88 30.96
N TYR A 227 -13.60 10.66 31.02
CA TYR A 227 -13.24 9.93 29.80
C TYR A 227 -14.45 9.75 28.86
N LEU A 228 -15.65 9.50 29.42
CA LEU A 228 -16.89 9.42 28.65
C LEU A 228 -17.33 10.74 28.01
N SER A 229 -17.21 11.86 28.73
CA SER A 229 -17.95 13.10 28.42
C SER A 229 -17.08 14.31 28.07
N ASP A 230 -15.83 14.33 28.51
CA ASP A 230 -14.87 15.42 28.32
C ASP A 230 -13.92 15.07 27.16
N ARG A 231 -14.04 15.85 26.07
CA ARG A 231 -13.26 15.65 24.84
C ARG A 231 -11.76 15.73 25.07
N SER A 232 -11.32 16.47 26.08
CA SER A 232 -9.89 16.57 26.41
C SER A 232 -9.28 15.24 26.90
N PHE A 233 -10.11 14.28 27.29
CA PHE A 233 -9.70 12.95 27.72
C PHE A 233 -9.70 11.92 26.57
N TRP A 234 -10.29 12.23 25.41
CA TRP A 234 -10.45 11.27 24.32
C TRP A 234 -9.15 10.91 23.60
N SER A 235 -8.10 11.73 23.76
CA SER A 235 -6.75 11.44 23.28
C SER A 235 -5.97 10.47 24.18
N MET A 236 -6.49 10.17 25.38
CA MET A 236 -5.87 9.20 26.28
C MET A 236 -6.10 7.78 25.77
N ASP A 237 -5.06 6.98 25.84
CA ASP A 237 -5.09 5.56 25.52
C ASP A 237 -5.87 4.84 26.65
N PRO A 238 -6.94 4.08 26.35
CA PRO A 238 -7.77 3.47 27.39
C PRO A 238 -7.16 2.19 27.97
N CYS A 239 -6.24 1.55 27.26
CA CYS A 239 -5.47 0.41 27.74
C CYS A 239 -4.17 0.28 26.93
N ALA A 240 -3.25 -0.56 27.40
CA ALA A 240 -1.96 -0.78 26.73
C ALA A 240 -2.04 -1.28 25.27
N SER A 241 -3.18 -1.89 24.88
CA SER A 241 -3.38 -2.45 23.55
C SER A 241 -4.25 -1.58 22.63
N PHE A 242 -4.55 -0.34 23.02
CA PHE A 242 -5.31 0.60 22.19
C PHE A 242 -4.67 1.99 22.24
N GLU A 243 -4.27 2.50 21.09
CA GLU A 243 -3.62 3.80 20.96
C GLU A 243 -4.59 4.79 20.30
N ALA A 244 -5.19 5.70 21.08
CA ALA A 244 -6.24 6.61 20.65
C ALA A 244 -5.81 7.50 19.47
N ALA A 245 -4.60 8.07 19.54
CA ALA A 245 -4.06 8.90 18.47
C ALA A 245 -3.74 8.09 17.20
N THR A 246 -3.20 6.87 17.35
CA THR A 246 -2.89 5.99 16.21
C THR A 246 -4.15 5.51 15.53
N TYR A 247 -5.12 5.02 16.31
CA TYR A 247 -6.41 4.60 15.80
C TYR A 247 -7.16 5.77 15.13
N GLY A 248 -7.14 6.97 15.71
CA GLY A 248 -7.75 8.16 15.13
C GLY A 248 -7.25 8.45 13.71
N ARG A 249 -5.92 8.35 13.51
CA ARG A 249 -5.29 8.46 12.17
C ARG A 249 -5.72 7.32 11.24
N ASN A 250 -5.67 6.08 11.73
CA ASN A 250 -5.97 4.89 10.93
C ASN A 250 -7.43 4.83 10.48
N ALA A 251 -8.36 5.28 11.33
CA ALA A 251 -9.80 5.30 11.06
C ALA A 251 -10.28 6.60 10.39
N GLY A 252 -9.40 7.60 10.22
CA GLY A 252 -9.74 8.89 9.61
C GLY A 252 -10.73 9.72 10.45
N ILE A 253 -10.68 9.62 11.79
CA ILE A 253 -11.59 10.34 12.69
C ILE A 253 -10.89 11.47 13.44
N ASN A 254 -11.58 12.59 13.64
CA ASN A 254 -11.11 13.70 14.45
C ASN A 254 -11.43 13.45 15.94
N LEU A 255 -10.39 13.42 16.79
CA LEU A 255 -10.48 13.19 18.24
C LEU A 255 -11.18 14.32 18.99
N ASP A 256 -11.31 15.52 18.41
CA ASP A 256 -12.08 16.63 19.00
C ASP A 256 -13.60 16.50 18.75
N GLU A 257 -14.01 15.57 17.89
CA GLU A 257 -15.40 15.40 17.47
C GLU A 257 -15.93 14.00 17.78
N THR A 258 -15.07 12.99 17.72
CA THR A 258 -15.44 11.58 17.81
C THR A 258 -14.60 10.87 18.86
N HIS A 259 -15.27 10.25 19.83
CA HIS A 259 -14.59 9.43 20.84
C HIS A 259 -14.01 8.16 20.18
N PRO A 260 -12.68 7.94 20.22
CA PRO A 260 -12.01 6.92 19.41
C PRO A 260 -12.36 5.49 19.85
N LEU A 261 -12.34 5.19 21.14
CA LEU A 261 -12.72 3.87 21.63
C LEU A 261 -14.19 3.52 21.34
N ILE A 262 -15.11 4.49 21.49
CA ILE A 262 -16.53 4.28 21.13
C ILE A 262 -16.66 4.01 19.63
N HIS A 263 -15.99 4.81 18.78
CA HIS A 263 -15.98 4.57 17.34
C HIS A 263 -15.43 3.18 16.99
N TYR A 264 -14.34 2.75 17.63
CA TYR A 264 -13.77 1.42 17.45
C TYR A 264 -14.75 0.32 17.79
N ILE A 265 -15.38 0.39 18.97
CA ILE A 265 -16.30 -0.66 19.43
C ILE A 265 -17.56 -0.73 18.55
N VAL A 266 -18.08 0.41 18.10
CA VAL A 266 -19.35 0.48 17.37
C VAL A 266 -19.20 0.18 15.88
N SER A 267 -18.13 0.64 15.23
CA SER A 267 -18.00 0.54 13.77
C SER A 267 -16.60 0.24 13.26
N GLY A 268 -15.54 0.76 13.87
CA GLY A 268 -14.20 0.70 13.28
C GLY A 268 -13.40 -0.59 13.53
N ALA A 269 -13.92 -1.51 14.36
CA ALA A 269 -13.22 -2.73 14.76
C ALA A 269 -12.78 -3.65 13.61
N TYR A 270 -13.41 -3.57 12.45
CA TYR A 270 -13.11 -4.39 11.27
C TYR A 270 -12.37 -3.62 10.17
N ASP A 271 -12.26 -2.30 10.30
CA ASP A 271 -11.82 -1.41 9.23
C ASP A 271 -10.46 -0.76 9.49
N ALA A 272 -10.09 -0.57 10.76
CA ALA A 272 -8.90 0.16 11.14
C ALA A 272 -8.13 -0.51 12.31
N ASP A 273 -6.83 -0.29 12.32
CA ASP A 273 -5.91 -0.89 13.30
C ASP A 273 -5.94 -0.09 14.62
N PRO A 274 -6.15 -0.75 15.78
CA PRO A 274 -6.32 -0.09 17.07
C PRO A 274 -5.01 0.40 17.69
N ASN A 275 -3.87 -0.10 17.22
CA ASN A 275 -2.53 0.31 17.65
C ASN A 275 -1.53 0.01 16.52
N ARG A 276 -0.26 0.37 16.71
CA ARG A 276 0.79 0.21 15.69
C ARG A 276 1.24 -1.23 15.39
N VAL A 277 0.82 -2.22 16.20
CA VAL A 277 1.27 -3.61 16.11
C VAL A 277 0.15 -4.56 15.69
N PHE A 278 -1.11 -4.29 16.05
CA PHE A 278 -2.27 -5.12 15.71
C PHE A 278 -2.77 -4.78 14.30
N ASP A 279 -2.83 -5.78 13.40
CA ASP A 279 -3.32 -5.62 12.03
C ASP A 279 -4.71 -6.25 11.93
N THR A 280 -5.74 -5.39 11.91
CA THR A 280 -7.14 -5.78 11.92
C THR A 280 -7.49 -6.64 10.71
N LYS A 281 -7.00 -6.27 9.52
CA LYS A 281 -7.29 -6.99 8.27
C LYS A 281 -6.61 -8.35 8.23
N TYR A 282 -5.37 -8.42 8.68
CA TYR A 282 -4.66 -9.68 8.85
C TYR A 282 -5.42 -10.59 9.83
N TYR A 283 -5.75 -10.10 11.02
CA TYR A 283 -6.34 -10.92 12.08
C TYR A 283 -7.68 -11.55 11.65
N ILE A 284 -8.59 -10.77 11.05
CA ILE A 284 -9.87 -11.30 10.57
C ILE A 284 -9.72 -12.21 9.33
N SER A 285 -8.68 -12.03 8.53
CA SER A 285 -8.39 -12.92 7.40
C SER A 285 -7.85 -14.29 7.86
N GLN A 286 -7.02 -14.30 8.91
CA GLN A 286 -6.43 -15.52 9.45
C GLN A 286 -7.42 -16.30 10.33
N TYR A 287 -8.36 -15.59 10.97
CA TYR A 287 -9.30 -16.16 11.92
C TYR A 287 -10.77 -15.90 11.52
N PRO A 288 -11.28 -16.58 10.47
CA PRO A 288 -12.65 -16.39 10.00
C PRO A 288 -13.73 -16.70 11.05
N ASP A 289 -13.41 -17.50 12.08
CA ASP A 289 -14.29 -17.80 13.20
C ASP A 289 -14.62 -16.55 14.04
N VAL A 290 -13.70 -15.58 14.13
CA VAL A 290 -13.92 -14.28 14.78
C VAL A 290 -14.98 -13.48 14.03
N VAL A 291 -14.92 -13.49 12.69
CA VAL A 291 -15.90 -12.84 11.81
C VAL A 291 -17.25 -13.55 11.90
N ALA A 292 -17.26 -14.89 11.88
CA ALA A 292 -18.47 -15.69 11.99
C ALA A 292 -19.18 -15.46 13.34
N ALA A 293 -18.41 -15.29 14.42
CA ALA A 293 -18.92 -14.92 15.74
C ALA A 293 -19.29 -13.43 15.88
N LYS A 294 -18.99 -12.59 14.87
CA LYS A 294 -19.12 -11.12 14.90
C LYS A 294 -18.43 -10.49 16.12
N ALA A 295 -17.32 -11.07 16.56
CA ALA A 295 -16.58 -10.60 17.72
C ALA A 295 -15.69 -9.40 17.35
N ASN A 296 -15.44 -8.47 18.27
CA ASN A 296 -14.45 -7.42 18.06
C ASN A 296 -13.03 -8.05 18.01
N PRO A 297 -12.24 -7.85 16.93
CA PRO A 297 -10.95 -8.54 16.74
C PRO A 297 -9.95 -8.37 17.89
N LEU A 298 -9.72 -7.13 18.34
CA LEU A 298 -8.79 -6.86 19.44
C LEU A 298 -9.33 -7.42 20.77
N ALA A 299 -10.62 -7.22 21.06
CA ALA A 299 -11.22 -7.76 22.28
C ALA A 299 -11.15 -9.29 22.31
N HIS A 300 -11.38 -9.95 21.16
CA HIS A 300 -11.23 -11.40 21.02
C HIS A 300 -9.78 -11.84 21.30
N TYR A 301 -8.80 -11.16 20.71
CA TYR A 301 -7.39 -11.43 20.96
C TYR A 301 -7.03 -11.33 22.44
N LEU A 302 -7.44 -10.25 23.10
CA LEU A 302 -7.14 -10.02 24.51
C LEU A 302 -7.84 -11.03 25.44
N LYS A 303 -9.06 -11.46 25.09
CA LYS A 303 -9.86 -12.39 25.90
C LYS A 303 -9.39 -13.84 25.77
N SER A 304 -9.15 -14.32 24.56
CA SER A 304 -8.82 -15.73 24.32
C SER A 304 -7.79 -15.95 23.22
N GLY A 305 -7.71 -15.08 22.21
CA GLY A 305 -6.78 -15.28 21.09
C GLY A 305 -5.32 -15.39 21.50
N ALA A 306 -4.87 -14.61 22.49
CA ALA A 306 -3.52 -14.74 23.04
C ALA A 306 -3.29 -16.10 23.71
N LEU A 307 -4.24 -16.57 24.53
CA LEU A 307 -4.16 -17.89 25.20
C LEU A 307 -4.19 -19.06 24.20
N GLU A 308 -4.86 -18.87 23.07
CA GLU A 308 -4.90 -19.82 21.97
C GLU A 308 -3.60 -19.80 21.13
N GLY A 309 -2.75 -18.79 21.34
CA GLY A 309 -1.53 -18.53 20.58
C GLY A 309 -1.80 -18.02 19.16
N ARG A 310 -2.90 -17.30 18.94
CA ARG A 310 -3.20 -16.61 17.68
C ARG A 310 -2.29 -15.41 17.52
N ASN A 311 -1.94 -15.02 16.31
CA ASN A 311 -1.04 -13.90 16.03
C ASN A 311 -1.84 -12.63 15.67
N PRO A 312 -1.63 -11.49 16.34
CA PRO A 312 -2.39 -10.25 16.12
C PRO A 312 -1.98 -9.51 14.83
N SER A 313 -0.81 -9.81 14.26
CA SER A 313 -0.33 -9.25 13.00
C SER A 313 0.74 -10.15 12.37
N ARG A 314 1.22 -9.76 11.17
CA ARG A 314 2.39 -10.41 10.53
C ARG A 314 3.71 -10.13 11.23
N THR A 315 3.76 -9.09 12.05
CA THR A 315 4.99 -8.57 12.69
C THR A 315 5.03 -8.88 14.18
N PHE A 316 4.05 -9.60 14.71
CA PHE A 316 4.00 -10.06 16.09
C PHE A 316 3.54 -11.51 16.18
N ASP A 317 4.38 -12.36 16.76
CA ASP A 317 4.09 -13.78 16.99
C ASP A 317 3.92 -14.03 18.48
N THR A 318 2.73 -14.44 18.87
CA THR A 318 2.32 -14.54 20.27
C THR A 318 3.12 -15.61 21.01
N ARG A 319 3.25 -16.81 20.42
CA ARG A 319 3.92 -17.94 21.08
C ARG A 319 5.42 -17.72 21.13
N TRP A 320 5.99 -17.28 20.02
CA TRP A 320 7.42 -16.98 19.96
C TRP A 320 7.80 -15.89 20.96
N TYR A 321 6.98 -14.84 21.07
CA TYR A 321 7.23 -13.75 22.00
C TYR A 321 7.20 -14.23 23.47
N GLU A 322 6.24 -15.07 23.85
CA GLU A 322 6.18 -15.66 25.19
C GLU A 322 7.37 -16.60 25.47
N GLU A 323 7.77 -17.42 24.51
CA GLU A 323 8.92 -18.34 24.64
C GLU A 323 10.26 -17.59 24.81
N HIS A 324 10.42 -16.46 24.13
CA HIS A 324 11.67 -15.67 24.16
C HIS A 324 11.69 -14.62 25.26
N ASN A 325 10.56 -14.40 25.93
CA ASN A 325 10.44 -13.49 27.06
C ASN A 325 9.77 -14.22 28.24
N PRO A 326 10.50 -15.16 28.92
CA PRO A 326 9.93 -15.94 30.02
C PRO A 326 9.42 -15.08 31.17
N ASP A 327 9.99 -13.89 31.37
CA ASP A 327 9.53 -12.90 32.35
C ASP A 327 8.10 -12.43 32.07
N VAL A 328 7.72 -12.32 30.79
CA VAL A 328 6.37 -11.95 30.36
C VAL A 328 5.42 -13.12 30.56
N ALA A 329 5.82 -14.33 30.15
CA ALA A 329 5.02 -15.55 30.33
C ALA A 329 4.74 -15.82 31.83
N GLU A 330 5.73 -15.63 32.70
CA GLU A 330 5.58 -15.78 34.15
C GLU A 330 4.72 -14.68 34.79
N SER A 331 4.71 -13.47 34.21
CA SER A 331 3.89 -12.35 34.71
C SER A 331 2.38 -12.54 34.48
N GLY A 332 2.00 -13.41 33.53
CA GLY A 332 0.62 -13.60 33.10
C GLY A 332 0.01 -12.40 32.36
N LEU A 333 0.81 -11.40 31.98
CA LEU A 333 0.37 -10.27 31.17
C LEU A 333 0.08 -10.74 29.73
N ASN A 334 -0.89 -10.10 29.08
CA ASN A 334 -1.14 -10.35 27.66
C ASN A 334 0.11 -9.98 26.83
N PRO A 335 0.62 -10.87 25.97
CA PRO A 335 1.86 -10.67 25.21
C PRO A 335 1.90 -9.40 24.38
N LEU A 336 0.80 -9.08 23.70
CA LEU A 336 0.69 -7.87 22.87
C LEU A 336 0.68 -6.62 23.75
N SER A 337 -0.10 -6.63 24.84
CA SER A 337 -0.15 -5.51 25.78
C SER A 337 1.23 -5.24 26.40
N HIS A 338 1.99 -6.30 26.72
CA HIS A 338 3.36 -6.15 27.20
C HIS A 338 4.27 -5.57 26.11
N PHE A 339 4.20 -6.10 24.89
CA PHE A 339 5.07 -5.68 23.80
C PHE A 339 4.87 -4.22 23.40
N VAL A 340 3.62 -3.80 23.22
CA VAL A 340 3.26 -2.42 22.88
C VAL A 340 3.70 -1.46 23.98
N ARG A 341 3.53 -1.86 25.26
CA ARG A 341 3.81 -1.00 26.41
C ARG A 341 5.30 -0.88 26.75
N PHE A 342 6.03 -2.00 26.72
CA PHE A 342 7.41 -2.07 27.20
C PHE A 342 8.35 -2.62 26.13
N GLY A 343 7.94 -3.69 25.45
CA GLY A 343 8.81 -4.41 24.51
C GLY A 343 9.41 -3.54 23.40
N LEU A 344 8.62 -2.64 22.81
CA LEU A 344 9.11 -1.71 21.79
C LEU A 344 10.19 -0.76 22.30
N ALA A 345 10.02 -0.20 23.51
CA ALA A 345 10.99 0.71 24.12
C ALA A 345 12.24 -0.02 24.61
N GLU A 346 12.09 -1.28 25.04
CA GLU A 346 13.18 -2.15 25.47
C GLU A 346 13.96 -2.77 24.29
N GLY A 347 13.54 -2.52 23.04
CA GLY A 347 14.15 -3.12 21.85
C GLY A 347 13.91 -4.63 21.73
N ARG A 348 12.91 -5.16 22.44
CA ARG A 348 12.49 -6.55 22.29
C ARG A 348 11.94 -6.75 20.88
N ILE A 349 12.15 -7.94 20.36
CA ILE A 349 11.63 -8.35 19.07
C ILE A 349 10.24 -8.98 19.33
N GLY A 350 9.24 -8.66 18.51
CA GLY A 350 7.84 -9.10 18.69
C GLY A 350 7.45 -10.33 17.88
N SER A 351 8.19 -10.62 16.82
CA SER A 351 8.07 -11.81 16.00
C SER A 351 9.47 -12.17 15.53
N PRO A 352 9.75 -13.44 15.27
CA PRO A 352 11.07 -13.80 14.81
C PRO A 352 11.29 -13.19 13.41
N ALA A 353 12.54 -12.82 13.07
CA ALA A 353 12.83 -12.15 11.80
C ALA A 353 12.15 -12.89 10.63
N PRO A 354 11.47 -12.19 9.70
CA PRO A 354 10.66 -12.84 8.67
C PRO A 354 11.45 -13.98 8.02
N GLY A 355 10.84 -15.18 8.03
CA GLY A 355 11.48 -16.41 7.56
C GLY A 355 12.05 -17.33 8.65
N THR A 356 11.71 -17.17 9.93
CA THR A 356 12.24 -17.97 11.06
C THR A 356 11.40 -19.19 11.42
N GLU A 357 10.06 -19.10 11.44
CA GLU A 357 9.20 -20.30 11.51
C GLU A 357 9.19 -21.05 10.18
N GLU A 358 9.21 -20.33 9.05
CA GLU A 358 9.49 -20.91 7.75
C GLU A 358 10.91 -21.48 7.68
N ARG A 359 11.95 -20.89 8.30
CA ARG A 359 13.27 -21.55 8.45
C ARG A 359 13.20 -22.76 9.36
N ALA A 360 12.36 -22.81 10.40
CA ALA A 360 12.24 -23.99 11.25
C ALA A 360 11.51 -25.14 10.53
N ALA A 361 10.42 -24.83 9.80
CA ALA A 361 9.67 -25.78 8.98
C ALA A 361 10.40 -26.15 7.67
N ARG A 362 11.23 -25.27 7.11
CA ARG A 362 12.06 -25.51 5.91
C ARG A 362 13.49 -25.96 6.22
N SER A 363 14.00 -25.79 7.44
CA SER A 363 15.23 -26.48 7.90
C SER A 363 14.94 -27.91 8.35
N SER A 364 13.68 -28.25 8.62
CA SER A 364 13.21 -29.63 8.74
C SER A 364 12.86 -30.27 7.39
N PHE A 365 12.58 -29.47 6.35
CA PHE A 365 12.54 -29.94 4.96
C PHE A 365 13.97 -30.04 4.40
N ASP A 366 14.52 -31.24 4.31
CA ASP A 366 15.76 -31.44 3.56
C ASP A 366 15.41 -31.58 2.07
N PRO A 367 15.65 -30.56 1.22
CA PRO A 367 15.37 -30.65 -0.22
C PRO A 367 16.16 -31.79 -0.87
N ARG A 368 17.29 -32.22 -0.28
CA ARG A 368 18.05 -33.38 -0.75
C ARG A 368 17.23 -34.66 -0.64
N LEU A 369 16.29 -34.80 0.31
CA LEU A 369 15.41 -35.97 0.39
C LEU A 369 14.49 -36.06 -0.83
N LEU A 370 13.89 -34.95 -1.24
CA LEU A 370 13.01 -34.94 -2.41
C LEU A 370 13.79 -35.23 -3.69
N SER A 371 14.93 -34.55 -3.89
CA SER A 371 15.83 -34.82 -5.02
C SER A 371 16.30 -36.27 -5.03
N THR A 372 16.63 -36.82 -3.85
CA THR A 372 17.02 -38.22 -3.69
C THR A 372 15.89 -39.18 -4.06
N VAL A 373 14.64 -38.89 -3.69
CA VAL A 373 13.47 -39.69 -4.06
C VAL A 373 13.24 -39.63 -5.58
N LYS A 374 13.26 -38.44 -6.17
CA LYS A 374 13.11 -38.25 -7.63
C LYS A 374 14.23 -38.93 -8.42
N GLY A 375 15.49 -38.73 -8.02
CA GLY A 375 16.66 -39.37 -8.65
C GLY A 375 16.60 -40.89 -8.56
N ARG A 376 16.24 -41.46 -7.40
CA ARG A 376 16.00 -42.91 -7.26
C ARG A 376 14.85 -43.38 -8.14
N ALA A 377 13.76 -42.63 -8.22
CA ALA A 377 12.62 -42.96 -9.08
C ALA A 377 13.00 -42.96 -10.57
N PHE A 378 13.79 -41.98 -11.02
CA PHE A 378 14.32 -41.90 -12.39
C PHE A 378 15.20 -43.11 -12.72
N LEU A 379 16.17 -43.46 -11.87
CA LEU A 379 17.01 -44.63 -12.11
C LEU A 379 16.21 -45.95 -12.11
N ARG A 380 15.20 -46.08 -11.24
CA ARG A 380 14.35 -47.27 -11.13
C ARG A 380 13.37 -47.44 -12.29
N SER A 381 12.86 -46.35 -12.86
CA SER A 381 11.93 -46.42 -13.99
C SER A 381 12.61 -46.93 -15.26
N GLY A 382 13.94 -46.83 -15.33
CA GLY A 382 14.71 -47.17 -16.52
C GLY A 382 14.58 -46.13 -17.64
N ALA A 383 13.98 -44.97 -17.36
CA ALA A 383 13.86 -43.88 -18.30
C ALA A 383 15.23 -43.37 -18.78
N THR A 384 15.26 -42.82 -19.98
CA THR A 384 16.47 -42.23 -20.59
C THR A 384 16.16 -40.82 -21.05
N ILE A 385 17.11 -39.90 -20.86
CA ILE A 385 17.03 -38.54 -21.39
C ILE A 385 17.96 -38.50 -22.60
N SER A 386 17.42 -38.07 -23.74
CA SER A 386 18.19 -37.87 -24.95
C SER A 386 18.11 -36.41 -25.33
N PHE A 387 19.19 -35.67 -25.11
CA PHE A 387 19.28 -34.30 -25.61
C PHE A 387 19.37 -34.31 -27.13
N PRO A 388 18.93 -33.25 -27.83
CA PRO A 388 19.13 -33.16 -29.27
C PRO A 388 20.64 -33.03 -29.60
N ASP A 389 21.05 -33.63 -30.72
CA ASP A 389 22.44 -33.60 -31.20
C ASP A 389 22.56 -32.47 -32.24
N HIS A 390 23.14 -31.33 -31.83
CA HIS A 390 23.27 -30.16 -32.69
C HIS A 390 24.72 -29.87 -33.03
N LYS A 391 24.98 -29.63 -34.31
CA LYS A 391 26.34 -29.48 -34.84
C LYS A 391 26.95 -28.10 -34.55
N THR A 392 26.12 -27.11 -34.27
CA THR A 392 26.51 -25.72 -34.01
C THR A 392 25.74 -25.15 -32.82
N PRO A 393 26.10 -25.54 -31.57
CA PRO A 393 25.44 -25.01 -30.37
C PRO A 393 25.72 -23.52 -30.21
N VAL A 394 24.75 -22.77 -29.68
CA VAL A 394 24.90 -21.36 -29.28
C VAL A 394 25.48 -21.26 -27.86
N VAL A 395 25.12 -22.20 -26.99
CA VAL A 395 25.61 -22.27 -25.60
C VAL A 395 26.27 -23.62 -25.30
N SER A 396 27.44 -23.58 -24.67
CA SER A 396 28.06 -24.74 -24.03
C SER A 396 27.75 -24.70 -22.53
N ILE A 397 26.94 -25.64 -22.05
CA ILE A 397 26.60 -25.77 -20.62
C ILE A 397 27.62 -26.70 -19.96
N VAL A 398 28.40 -26.18 -19.01
CA VAL A 398 29.41 -26.93 -18.27
C VAL A 398 28.89 -27.29 -16.88
N LEU A 399 28.91 -28.59 -16.57
CA LEU A 399 28.57 -29.17 -15.27
C LEU A 399 29.80 -29.93 -14.73
N VAL A 400 30.27 -29.56 -13.53
CA VAL A 400 31.32 -30.30 -12.81
C VAL A 400 30.67 -31.15 -11.71
N LEU A 401 30.93 -32.46 -11.71
CA LEU A 401 30.27 -33.41 -10.82
C LEU A 401 31.27 -34.04 -9.83
N TYR A 402 30.83 -34.25 -8.60
CA TYR A 402 31.48 -35.15 -7.65
C TYR A 402 30.42 -35.82 -6.78
N ASN A 403 30.08 -37.06 -7.12
CA ASN A 403 28.96 -37.82 -6.53
C ASN A 403 27.62 -37.07 -6.63
N LYS A 404 26.67 -37.43 -5.76
CA LYS A 404 25.33 -36.84 -5.61
C LYS A 404 24.52 -36.92 -6.91
N TYR A 405 24.52 -38.11 -7.52
CA TYR A 405 23.81 -38.38 -8.79
C TYR A 405 22.35 -37.88 -8.82
N TYR A 406 21.68 -37.82 -7.66
CA TYR A 406 20.29 -37.39 -7.55
C TYR A 406 20.11 -35.89 -7.81
N LEU A 407 21.07 -35.04 -7.42
CA LEU A 407 21.06 -33.60 -7.74
C LEU A 407 21.32 -33.42 -9.24
N THR A 408 22.36 -34.07 -9.75
CA THR A 408 22.70 -34.05 -11.19
C THR A 408 21.53 -34.53 -12.05
N SER A 409 20.83 -35.59 -11.64
CA SER A 409 19.67 -36.11 -12.35
C SER A 409 18.53 -35.10 -12.39
N GLU A 410 18.28 -34.34 -11.32
CA GLU A 410 17.24 -33.32 -11.30
C GLU A 410 17.65 -32.09 -12.13
N CYS A 411 18.91 -31.65 -12.05
CA CYS A 411 19.45 -30.59 -12.89
C CYS A 411 19.29 -30.91 -14.38
N LEU A 412 19.74 -32.08 -14.83
CA LEU A 412 19.60 -32.51 -16.24
C LEU A 412 18.14 -32.63 -16.69
N GLN A 413 17.24 -33.08 -15.81
CA GLN A 413 15.81 -33.10 -16.12
C GLN A 413 15.25 -31.68 -16.27
N SER A 414 15.66 -30.73 -15.43
CA SER A 414 15.22 -29.34 -15.53
C SER A 414 15.68 -28.70 -16.85
N ILE A 415 16.92 -28.94 -17.27
CA ILE A 415 17.45 -28.50 -18.56
C ILE A 415 16.62 -29.09 -19.71
N TYR A 416 16.33 -30.39 -19.66
CA TYR A 416 15.57 -31.07 -20.71
C TYR A 416 14.11 -30.61 -20.81
N LEU A 417 13.48 -30.26 -19.69
CA LEU A 417 12.06 -29.90 -19.62
C LEU A 417 11.79 -28.42 -19.86
N ASN A 418 12.71 -27.54 -19.45
CA ASN A 418 12.45 -26.11 -19.31
C ASN A 418 13.25 -25.24 -20.29
N ILE A 419 14.13 -25.83 -21.10
CA ILE A 419 14.86 -25.10 -22.15
C ILE A 419 14.31 -25.53 -23.51
N ASP A 420 13.80 -24.56 -24.25
CA ASP A 420 13.38 -24.71 -25.63
C ASP A 420 14.61 -24.81 -26.54
N TYR A 421 14.89 -26.03 -26.98
CA TYR A 421 16.04 -26.33 -27.81
C TYR A 421 16.01 -25.63 -29.16
N ASP A 422 14.82 -25.43 -29.75
CA ASP A 422 14.69 -24.81 -31.07
C ASP A 422 14.95 -23.30 -30.98
N ALA A 423 14.58 -22.69 -29.85
CA ALA A 423 14.85 -21.28 -29.57
C ALA A 423 16.31 -21.01 -29.16
N CYS A 424 16.92 -21.92 -28.39
CA CYS A 424 18.28 -21.78 -27.88
C CYS A 424 19.06 -23.10 -28.00
N PRO A 425 19.73 -23.37 -29.14
CA PRO A 425 20.51 -24.59 -29.31
C PRO A 425 21.69 -24.64 -28.32
N TYR A 426 21.81 -25.74 -27.56
CA TYR A 426 22.88 -25.92 -26.58
C TYR A 426 23.54 -27.29 -26.67
N GLU A 427 24.77 -27.37 -26.14
CA GLU A 427 25.45 -28.62 -25.83
C GLU A 427 25.70 -28.74 -24.32
N ILE A 428 25.75 -29.96 -23.82
CA ILE A 428 26.04 -30.24 -22.40
C ILE A 428 27.39 -30.96 -22.27
N ILE A 429 28.25 -30.40 -21.43
CA ILE A 429 29.58 -30.90 -21.10
C ILE A 429 29.59 -31.24 -19.63
N ILE A 430 29.73 -32.53 -19.33
CA ILE A 430 29.76 -33.05 -17.98
C ILE A 430 31.19 -33.50 -17.68
N TYR A 431 31.81 -32.86 -16.70
CA TYR A 431 33.13 -33.23 -16.18
C TYR A 431 32.97 -33.91 -14.83
N ASP A 432 33.16 -35.23 -14.81
CA ASP A 432 33.04 -36.08 -13.62
C ASP A 432 34.39 -36.17 -12.89
N ASN A 433 34.52 -35.48 -11.74
CA ASN A 433 35.70 -35.41 -10.88
C ASN A 433 35.94 -36.71 -10.08
N GLY A 434 35.76 -37.87 -10.70
CA GLY A 434 36.01 -39.18 -10.08
C GLY A 434 34.89 -39.67 -9.17
N SER A 435 33.62 -39.51 -9.58
CA SER A 435 32.46 -40.01 -8.84
C SER A 435 32.45 -41.54 -8.69
N PHE A 436 32.01 -42.01 -7.53
CA PHE A 436 31.94 -43.43 -7.18
C PHE A 436 30.55 -43.91 -6.75
N ASP A 437 29.58 -43.00 -6.66
CA ASP A 437 28.16 -43.33 -6.44
C ASP A 437 27.45 -43.79 -7.73
N GLU A 438 26.11 -43.77 -7.75
CA GLU A 438 25.32 -44.19 -8.91
C GLU A 438 25.42 -43.25 -10.13
N THR A 439 26.31 -42.26 -10.14
CA THR A 439 26.61 -41.40 -11.29
C THR A 439 26.98 -42.20 -12.55
N LYS A 440 27.64 -43.36 -12.40
CA LYS A 440 27.93 -44.26 -13.53
C LYS A 440 26.67 -44.86 -14.15
N ILE A 441 25.65 -45.13 -13.33
CA ILE A 441 24.34 -45.59 -13.82
C ILE A 441 23.66 -44.42 -14.54
N LEU A 442 23.69 -43.22 -13.97
CA LEU A 442 23.15 -42.02 -14.59
C LEU A 442 23.76 -41.77 -15.98
N LYS A 443 25.09 -41.86 -16.12
CA LYS A 443 25.79 -41.76 -17.41
C LYS A 443 25.20 -42.68 -18.48
N SER A 444 24.84 -43.91 -18.13
CA SER A 444 24.25 -44.85 -19.10
C SER A 444 22.85 -44.44 -19.58
N ARG A 445 22.15 -43.59 -18.82
CA ARG A 445 20.78 -43.11 -19.07
C ARG A 445 20.70 -41.78 -19.82
N ILE A 446 21.79 -41.03 -19.87
CA ILE A 446 21.85 -39.74 -20.57
C ILE A 446 22.51 -39.94 -21.94
N LYS A 447 21.89 -39.43 -23.00
CA LYS A 447 22.37 -39.51 -24.39
C LYS A 447 22.63 -38.12 -24.96
N ASN A 448 23.55 -38.06 -25.92
CA ASN A 448 23.95 -36.86 -26.66
C ASN A 448 24.52 -35.75 -25.76
N VAL A 449 25.40 -36.13 -24.83
CA VAL A 449 26.18 -35.21 -23.97
C VAL A 449 27.66 -35.56 -24.07
N LYS A 450 28.55 -34.58 -23.89
CA LYS A 450 30.00 -34.80 -23.77
C LYS A 450 30.32 -35.14 -22.32
N TRP A 451 30.61 -36.41 -22.03
CA TRP A 451 30.92 -36.89 -20.68
C TRP A 451 32.41 -37.19 -20.53
N ILE A 452 33.12 -36.38 -19.76
CA ILE A 452 34.56 -36.49 -19.47
C ILE A 452 34.74 -37.04 -18.05
N GLU A 453 35.59 -38.05 -17.88
CA GLU A 453 35.88 -38.65 -16.57
C GLU A 453 37.33 -38.36 -16.16
N ASP A 454 37.49 -37.78 -14.97
CA ASP A 454 38.78 -37.68 -14.29
C ASP A 454 38.95 -38.81 -13.27
N LYS A 455 40.20 -39.21 -13.03
CA LYS A 455 40.55 -40.24 -12.05
C LYS A 455 40.70 -39.68 -10.63
N ASN A 456 40.97 -38.37 -10.51
CA ASN A 456 41.18 -37.69 -9.24
C ASN A 456 40.21 -36.51 -9.12
N ASN A 457 39.79 -36.18 -7.89
CA ASN A 457 39.02 -34.97 -7.66
C ASN A 457 39.94 -33.74 -7.67
N SER A 458 40.03 -33.09 -8.84
CA SER A 458 40.82 -31.87 -9.11
C SER A 458 40.20 -30.58 -8.53
N GLY A 459 38.99 -30.66 -7.99
CA GLY A 459 38.23 -29.52 -7.48
C GLY A 459 37.43 -28.78 -8.56
N PHE A 460 36.61 -27.82 -8.14
CA PHE A 460 35.67 -27.11 -9.02
C PHE A 460 36.37 -26.30 -10.11
N ILE A 461 37.34 -25.46 -9.70
CA ILE A 461 38.08 -24.56 -10.61
C ILE A 461 38.77 -25.31 -11.75
N GLU A 462 39.52 -26.37 -11.44
CA GLU A 462 40.18 -27.18 -12.48
C GLU A 462 39.18 -27.95 -13.32
N GLY A 463 38.10 -28.47 -12.71
CA GLY A 463 37.03 -29.15 -13.43
C GLY A 463 36.39 -28.24 -14.49
N VAL A 464 36.07 -26.99 -14.14
CA VAL A 464 35.51 -25.99 -15.06
C VAL A 464 36.50 -25.69 -16.19
N ASN A 465 37.75 -25.35 -15.84
CA ASN A 465 38.76 -24.99 -16.84
C ASN A 465 39.05 -26.15 -17.81
N ASN A 466 39.13 -27.39 -17.32
CA ASN A 466 39.34 -28.58 -18.15
C ASN A 466 38.11 -28.91 -19.01
N ALA A 467 36.89 -28.72 -18.48
CA ALA A 467 35.66 -28.91 -19.23
C ALA A 467 35.52 -27.90 -20.38
N PHE A 468 35.94 -26.65 -20.16
CA PHE A 468 35.89 -25.58 -21.15
C PHE A 468 36.69 -25.89 -22.42
N GLU A 469 37.77 -26.69 -22.35
CA GLU A 469 38.52 -27.13 -23.54
C GLU A 469 37.69 -27.96 -24.52
N TYR A 470 36.54 -28.50 -24.08
CA TYR A 470 35.60 -29.24 -24.92
C TYR A 470 34.42 -28.39 -25.40
N ALA A 471 34.32 -27.13 -24.94
CA ALA A 471 33.29 -26.18 -25.33
C ALA A 471 33.51 -25.70 -26.77
N SER A 472 32.44 -25.74 -27.57
CA SER A 472 32.47 -25.36 -28.99
C SER A 472 31.55 -24.19 -29.33
N ALA A 473 30.73 -23.74 -28.39
CA ALA A 473 29.79 -22.66 -28.60
C ALA A 473 30.40 -21.27 -28.29
N ASP A 474 29.77 -20.23 -28.83
CA ASP A 474 30.18 -18.83 -28.62
C ASP A 474 29.90 -18.35 -27.19
N LEU A 475 28.91 -18.94 -26.52
CA LEU A 475 28.57 -18.66 -25.12
C LEU A 475 28.88 -19.86 -24.22
N LEU A 476 29.31 -19.56 -23.01
CA LEU A 476 29.61 -20.52 -21.95
C LEU A 476 28.67 -20.28 -20.78
N LEU A 477 27.91 -21.30 -20.38
CA LEU A 477 27.18 -21.32 -19.11
C LEU A 477 27.89 -22.23 -18.12
N LEU A 478 28.38 -21.65 -17.02
CA LEU A 478 28.73 -22.43 -15.84
C LEU A 478 27.44 -22.63 -15.03
N LEU A 479 27.13 -23.89 -14.74
CA LEU A 479 25.93 -24.30 -14.03
C LEU A 479 26.33 -25.30 -12.94
N ASN A 480 25.83 -25.11 -11.73
CA ASN A 480 26.05 -26.10 -10.68
C ASN A 480 25.11 -27.30 -10.86
N ASN A 481 25.55 -28.49 -10.43
CA ASN A 481 24.73 -29.70 -10.58
C ASN A 481 23.58 -29.80 -9.56
N ASP A 482 23.51 -28.89 -8.59
CA ASP A 482 22.47 -28.75 -7.57
C ASP A 482 21.49 -27.60 -7.85
N THR A 483 21.39 -27.20 -9.12
CA THR A 483 20.40 -26.23 -9.62
C THR A 483 19.20 -26.89 -10.29
N TYR A 484 18.08 -26.19 -10.30
CA TYR A 484 16.93 -26.47 -11.16
C TYR A 484 16.65 -25.21 -12.01
N VAL A 485 16.80 -25.33 -13.32
CA VAL A 485 16.60 -24.22 -14.27
C VAL A 485 15.10 -24.01 -14.50
N LEU A 486 14.59 -22.79 -14.34
CA LEU A 486 13.20 -22.45 -14.65
C LEU A 486 13.00 -22.15 -16.14
N ASN A 487 11.74 -22.22 -16.56
CA ASN A 487 11.33 -22.08 -17.96
C ASN A 487 11.71 -20.72 -18.54
N GLY A 488 12.38 -20.70 -19.69
CA GLY A 488 12.78 -19.47 -20.39
C GLY A 488 14.04 -18.79 -19.86
N SER A 489 14.68 -19.30 -18.80
CA SER A 489 15.81 -18.65 -18.14
C SER A 489 17.05 -18.58 -19.04
N LEU A 490 17.37 -19.65 -19.78
CA LEU A 490 18.55 -19.65 -20.66
C LEU A 490 18.34 -18.73 -21.87
N GLU A 491 17.18 -18.83 -22.48
CA GLU A 491 16.75 -18.04 -23.64
C GLU A 491 16.81 -16.55 -23.31
N ARG A 492 16.30 -16.16 -22.15
CA ARG A 492 16.36 -14.79 -21.65
C ARG A 492 17.80 -14.32 -21.45
N ALA A 493 18.66 -15.14 -20.85
CA ALA A 493 20.04 -14.79 -20.58
C ALA A 493 20.86 -14.64 -21.89
N VAL A 494 20.64 -15.53 -22.86
CA VAL A 494 21.27 -15.47 -24.19
C VAL A 494 20.80 -14.24 -24.97
N ALA A 495 19.48 -14.00 -25.02
CA ALA A 495 18.95 -12.81 -25.68
C ALA A 495 19.50 -11.51 -25.08
N LEU A 496 19.70 -11.47 -23.77
CA LEU A 496 20.27 -10.32 -23.08
C LEU A 496 21.75 -10.09 -23.43
N ILE A 497 22.60 -11.13 -23.31
CA ILE A 497 24.04 -10.97 -23.58
C ILE A 497 24.31 -10.66 -25.05
N ASP A 498 23.50 -11.20 -25.97
CA ASP A 498 23.64 -10.94 -27.41
C ASP A 498 23.11 -9.57 -27.86
N ALA A 499 22.13 -9.01 -27.15
CA ALA A 499 21.62 -7.67 -27.45
C ALA A 499 22.62 -6.56 -27.13
N ASP A 500 23.57 -6.77 -26.21
CA ASP A 500 24.52 -5.75 -25.76
C ASP A 500 25.94 -6.33 -25.57
N PRO A 501 26.90 -6.03 -26.48
CA PRO A 501 28.26 -6.55 -26.41
C PRO A 501 29.07 -6.00 -25.23
N THR A 502 28.57 -4.99 -24.52
CA THR A 502 29.20 -4.49 -23.29
C THR A 502 28.92 -5.40 -22.08
N ILE A 503 27.95 -6.32 -22.17
CA ILE A 503 27.67 -7.30 -21.12
C ILE A 503 28.68 -8.44 -21.19
N GLY A 504 29.52 -8.56 -20.16
CA GLY A 504 30.48 -9.65 -20.02
C GLY A 504 29.93 -10.89 -19.34
N VAL A 505 28.97 -10.71 -18.42
CA VAL A 505 28.35 -11.79 -17.64
C VAL A 505 26.87 -11.49 -17.39
N VAL A 506 26.03 -12.53 -17.49
CA VAL A 506 24.63 -12.52 -17.03
C VAL A 506 24.46 -13.53 -15.90
N GLY A 507 23.86 -13.10 -14.79
CA GLY A 507 23.48 -13.97 -13.68
C GLY A 507 21.99 -13.96 -13.39
N ALA A 508 21.57 -15.00 -12.67
CA ALA A 508 20.17 -15.30 -12.38
C ALA A 508 19.69 -14.75 -11.02
N LYS A 509 18.37 -14.63 -10.86
CA LYS A 509 17.68 -14.66 -9.57
C LYS A 509 17.80 -16.05 -8.99
N LEU A 510 18.53 -16.15 -7.89
CA LEU A 510 18.76 -17.41 -7.20
C LEU A 510 17.74 -17.56 -6.08
N ILE A 511 16.94 -18.61 -6.17
CA ILE A 511 15.89 -18.93 -5.22
C ILE A 511 16.31 -20.20 -4.48
N PHE A 512 16.23 -20.20 -3.16
CA PHE A 512 16.42 -21.43 -2.41
C PHE A 512 15.26 -22.40 -2.66
N PRO A 513 15.44 -23.72 -2.46
CA PRO A 513 14.33 -24.67 -2.49
C PRO A 513 13.21 -24.35 -1.49
N THR A 514 13.50 -23.49 -0.51
CA THR A 514 12.52 -22.95 0.42
C THR A 514 11.53 -22.00 -0.25
N GLY A 515 11.90 -21.34 -1.36
CA GLY A 515 11.13 -20.29 -2.00
C GLY A 515 11.55 -18.87 -1.60
N LEU A 516 12.57 -18.71 -0.74
CA LEU A 516 13.19 -17.42 -0.43
C LEU A 516 14.36 -17.14 -1.36
N LEU A 517 14.76 -15.87 -1.48
CA LEU A 517 15.94 -15.47 -2.25
C LEU A 517 17.22 -15.96 -1.59
N GLN A 518 18.09 -16.59 -2.38
CA GLN A 518 19.49 -16.74 -2.06
C GLN A 518 20.24 -15.45 -2.35
N GLU A 519 20.05 -14.91 -3.56
CA GLU A 519 20.58 -13.62 -3.97
C GLU A 519 19.90 -13.11 -5.24
N ALA A 520 19.85 -11.79 -5.35
CA ALA A 520 19.51 -11.07 -6.56
C ALA A 520 20.78 -10.36 -7.09
N GLY A 521 21.80 -11.16 -7.43
CA GLY A 521 23.16 -10.67 -7.62
C GLY A 521 23.83 -10.24 -6.31
N SER A 522 25.11 -9.88 -6.38
CA SER A 522 25.96 -9.80 -5.18
C SER A 522 26.74 -8.49 -5.10
N ILE A 523 27.02 -8.08 -3.86
CA ILE A 523 27.77 -6.87 -3.49
C ILE A 523 29.16 -7.28 -3.00
N VAL A 524 30.18 -6.53 -3.39
CA VAL A 524 31.55 -6.61 -2.85
C VAL A 524 31.82 -5.37 -2.00
N TRP A 525 32.14 -5.58 -0.73
CA TRP A 525 32.44 -4.53 0.22
C TRP A 525 33.91 -4.09 0.14
N LYS A 526 34.21 -2.95 0.78
CA LYS A 526 35.55 -2.34 0.82
C LYS A 526 36.62 -3.26 1.40
N ASP A 527 36.25 -4.14 2.31
CA ASP A 527 37.16 -5.14 2.91
C ASP A 527 37.25 -6.43 2.09
N GLY A 528 36.62 -6.48 0.92
CA GLY A 528 36.53 -7.64 0.04
C GLY A 528 35.44 -8.63 0.43
N SER A 529 34.79 -8.50 1.59
CA SER A 529 33.69 -9.39 1.96
C SER A 529 32.51 -9.23 0.98
N CYS A 530 31.73 -10.28 0.82
CA CYS A 530 30.64 -10.32 -0.15
C CYS A 530 29.28 -10.50 0.51
N LEU A 531 28.23 -9.96 -0.11
CA LEU A 531 26.84 -10.11 0.31
C LEU A 531 25.95 -10.46 -0.89
N GLY A 532 25.22 -11.57 -0.81
CA GLY A 532 24.10 -11.85 -1.71
C GLY A 532 22.96 -10.86 -1.42
N TYR A 533 22.63 -9.99 -2.39
CA TYR A 533 21.65 -8.94 -2.18
C TYR A 533 20.24 -9.52 -2.03
N CYS A 534 19.45 -8.97 -1.10
CA CYS A 534 18.10 -9.44 -0.76
C CYS A 534 18.01 -10.90 -0.27
N ARG A 535 19.12 -11.47 0.23
CA ARG A 535 19.13 -12.82 0.80
C ARG A 535 18.08 -12.99 1.90
N ASP A 536 17.45 -14.16 1.93
CA ASP A 536 16.34 -14.56 2.81
C ASP A 536 15.03 -13.77 2.62
N ALA A 537 14.95 -12.82 1.68
CA ALA A 537 13.72 -12.10 1.39
C ALA A 537 12.81 -12.85 0.40
N SER A 538 11.57 -12.38 0.25
CA SER A 538 10.67 -12.90 -0.79
C SER A 538 11.20 -12.59 -2.20
N PRO A 539 11.11 -13.52 -3.17
CA PRO A 539 11.49 -13.26 -4.56
C PRO A 539 10.61 -12.21 -5.25
N GLU A 540 9.47 -11.85 -4.67
CA GLU A 540 8.51 -10.87 -5.21
C GLU A 540 8.76 -9.43 -4.76
N ILE A 541 9.73 -9.16 -3.88
CA ILE A 541 10.01 -7.78 -3.44
C ILE A 541 10.48 -6.91 -4.60
N SER A 542 10.15 -5.62 -4.55
CA SER A 542 10.49 -4.64 -5.59
C SER A 542 12.00 -4.57 -5.85
N GLU A 543 12.82 -4.64 -4.81
CA GLU A 543 14.29 -4.58 -4.85
C GLU A 543 14.92 -5.74 -5.66
N ALA A 544 14.23 -6.87 -5.74
CA ALA A 544 14.69 -8.05 -6.47
C ALA A 544 14.16 -8.11 -7.91
N ASN A 545 13.20 -7.28 -8.31
CA ASN A 545 12.44 -7.44 -9.56
C ASN A 545 12.72 -6.35 -10.61
N PHE A 546 13.99 -5.93 -10.72
CA PHE A 546 14.47 -5.08 -11.82
C PHE A 546 15.91 -5.46 -12.19
N GLN A 547 16.26 -5.30 -13.48
CA GLN A 547 17.59 -5.58 -14.00
C GLN A 547 18.59 -4.51 -13.55
N ARG A 548 19.81 -4.91 -13.19
CA ARG A 548 20.87 -3.96 -12.80
C ARG A 548 22.27 -4.53 -12.99
N ASP A 549 23.23 -3.62 -13.05
CA ASP A 549 24.65 -3.98 -13.02
C ASP A 549 25.05 -4.25 -11.57
N VAL A 550 25.64 -5.42 -11.30
CA VAL A 550 26.05 -5.90 -9.97
C VAL A 550 27.55 -6.15 -9.89
N ASP A 551 28.09 -6.35 -8.69
CA ASP A 551 29.54 -6.48 -8.56
C ASP A 551 30.06 -7.80 -9.13
N TYR A 552 29.33 -8.88 -8.85
CA TYR A 552 29.51 -10.21 -9.42
C TYR A 552 28.19 -11.00 -9.28
N VAL A 553 28.15 -12.18 -9.90
CA VAL A 553 27.08 -13.17 -9.76
C VAL A 553 27.74 -14.53 -9.45
N SER A 554 27.06 -15.39 -8.70
CA SER A 554 27.65 -16.67 -8.30
C SER A 554 27.68 -17.71 -9.45
N GLY A 555 28.60 -18.66 -9.35
CA GLY A 555 28.75 -19.77 -10.31
C GLY A 555 27.56 -20.73 -10.41
N ALA A 556 26.51 -20.54 -9.60
CA ALA A 556 25.28 -21.31 -9.70
C ALA A 556 24.60 -21.13 -11.06
N PHE A 557 24.62 -19.92 -11.63
CA PHE A 557 24.24 -19.65 -13.02
C PHE A 557 25.06 -18.48 -13.53
N PHE A 558 26.06 -18.79 -14.35
CA PHE A 558 27.04 -17.82 -14.82
C PHE A 558 27.21 -17.92 -16.33
N LEU A 559 26.48 -17.07 -17.07
CA LEU A 559 26.57 -17.02 -18.54
C LEU A 559 27.60 -15.95 -18.96
N THR A 560 28.59 -16.33 -19.76
CA THR A 560 29.61 -15.42 -20.30
C THR A 560 29.97 -15.80 -21.74
N ARG A 561 30.71 -14.95 -22.44
CA ARG A 561 31.20 -15.27 -23.79
C ARG A 561 32.43 -16.15 -23.72
N SER A 562 32.50 -17.18 -24.55
CA SER A 562 33.61 -18.14 -24.57
C SER A 562 34.95 -17.46 -24.89
N ASP A 563 34.96 -16.46 -25.77
CA ASP A 563 36.15 -15.69 -26.11
C ASP A 563 36.63 -14.82 -24.93
N LEU A 564 35.70 -14.18 -24.20
CA LEU A 564 36.01 -13.43 -22.99
C LEU A 564 36.55 -14.33 -21.89
N PHE A 565 35.92 -15.48 -21.64
CA PHE A 565 36.37 -16.44 -20.64
C PHE A 565 37.82 -16.89 -20.88
N ARG A 566 38.16 -17.19 -22.13
CA ARG A 566 39.54 -17.52 -22.54
C ARG A 566 40.49 -16.33 -22.40
N ARG A 567 40.08 -15.15 -22.88
CA ARG A 567 40.92 -13.93 -22.91
C ARG A 567 41.27 -13.41 -21.53
N PHE A 568 40.35 -13.52 -20.57
CA PHE A 568 40.52 -13.05 -19.19
C PHE A 568 41.06 -14.12 -18.23
N GLY A 569 41.55 -15.24 -18.77
CA GLY A 569 42.32 -16.24 -18.03
C GLY A 569 41.49 -17.29 -17.28
N MET A 570 40.22 -17.47 -17.63
CA MET A 570 39.29 -18.43 -17.02
C MET A 570 39.18 -18.24 -15.49
N LEU A 571 38.84 -19.30 -14.74
CA LEU A 571 38.85 -19.26 -13.28
C LEU A 571 40.27 -19.45 -12.73
N ASP A 572 40.73 -18.52 -11.89
CA ASP A 572 42.12 -18.49 -11.42
C ASP A 572 42.41 -19.58 -10.36
N PRO A 573 43.35 -20.52 -10.61
CA PRO A 573 43.70 -21.58 -9.67
C PRO A 573 44.21 -21.12 -8.30
N ILE A 574 44.55 -19.84 -8.12
CA ILE A 574 44.96 -19.30 -6.81
C ILE A 574 43.87 -19.48 -5.74
N TYR A 575 42.60 -19.48 -6.15
CA TYR A 575 41.44 -19.56 -5.27
C TYR A 575 41.05 -21.00 -4.89
N LYS A 576 41.82 -22.00 -5.32
CA LYS A 576 41.56 -23.41 -4.98
C LYS A 576 41.36 -23.65 -3.47
N PRO A 577 40.41 -24.53 -3.09
CA PRO A 577 39.55 -25.32 -3.97
C PRO A 577 38.29 -24.62 -4.49
N ALA A 578 37.88 -23.48 -3.90
CA ALA A 578 36.67 -22.71 -4.26
C ALA A 578 36.63 -21.34 -3.54
N TYR A 579 35.63 -20.53 -3.89
CA TYR A 579 35.31 -19.17 -3.44
C TYR A 579 36.25 -18.07 -3.97
N TYR A 580 35.66 -16.98 -4.49
CA TYR A 580 36.26 -15.79 -5.11
C TYR A 580 36.76 -15.95 -6.57
N GLU A 581 36.71 -17.15 -7.15
CA GLU A 581 37.11 -17.37 -8.55
C GLU A 581 36.22 -16.59 -9.54
N GLU A 582 34.90 -16.61 -9.35
CA GLU A 582 33.97 -15.84 -10.19
C GLU A 582 33.99 -14.36 -9.83
N THR A 583 34.19 -14.03 -8.54
CA THR A 583 34.29 -12.65 -8.06
C THR A 583 35.51 -11.94 -8.67
N ASP A 584 36.67 -12.60 -8.70
CA ASP A 584 37.89 -12.08 -9.33
C ASP A 584 37.75 -11.99 -10.86
N TYR A 585 37.13 -12.97 -11.50
CA TYR A 585 36.85 -12.91 -12.93
C TYR A 585 35.92 -11.73 -13.28
N CYS A 586 34.84 -11.52 -12.51
CA CYS A 586 33.96 -10.35 -12.66
C CYS A 586 34.70 -9.02 -12.45
N ALA A 587 35.59 -8.96 -11.44
CA ALA A 587 36.39 -7.77 -11.18
C ALA A 587 37.34 -7.43 -12.35
N LYS A 588 37.97 -8.44 -12.97
CA LYS A 588 38.81 -8.28 -14.17
C LYS A 588 38.02 -7.76 -15.36
N LEU A 589 36.84 -8.33 -15.62
CA LEU A 589 35.97 -7.90 -16.71
C LEU A 589 35.52 -6.44 -16.53
N ARG A 590 35.11 -6.08 -15.31
CA ARG A 590 34.72 -4.71 -14.99
C ARG A 590 35.85 -3.70 -15.12
N SER A 591 37.08 -4.11 -14.79
CA SER A 591 38.28 -3.28 -14.99
C SER A 591 38.59 -3.06 -16.48
N ALA A 592 37.97 -3.84 -17.36
CA ALA A 592 38.00 -3.69 -18.81
C ALA A 592 36.66 -3.16 -19.39
N ASP A 593 35.88 -2.45 -18.57
CA ASP A 593 34.62 -1.79 -18.93
C ASP A 593 33.47 -2.72 -19.38
N TYR A 594 33.55 -4.02 -19.06
CA TYR A 594 32.42 -4.93 -19.23
C TYR A 594 31.45 -4.87 -18.05
N ARG A 595 30.15 -4.96 -18.35
CA ARG A 595 29.06 -4.99 -17.38
C ARG A 595 28.80 -6.41 -16.90
N ILE A 596 28.48 -6.55 -15.62
CA ILE A 596 28.00 -7.79 -15.01
C ILE A 596 26.54 -7.55 -14.66
N VAL A 597 25.63 -8.26 -15.32
CA VAL A 597 24.20 -7.95 -15.25
C VAL A 597 23.44 -9.03 -14.50
N TYR A 598 22.68 -8.60 -13.50
CA TYR A 598 21.64 -9.39 -12.88
C TYR A 598 20.31 -9.14 -13.61
N ASP A 599 19.65 -10.21 -14.08
CA ASP A 599 18.30 -10.12 -14.67
C ASP A 599 17.29 -10.93 -13.82
N PRO A 600 16.20 -10.29 -13.34
CA PRO A 600 15.24 -10.94 -12.46
C PRO A 600 14.34 -11.96 -13.16
N PHE A 601 14.38 -12.06 -14.50
CA PHE A 601 13.62 -13.04 -15.30
C PHE A 601 14.47 -14.22 -15.74
N VAL A 602 15.77 -14.22 -15.41
CA VAL A 602 16.60 -15.43 -15.45
C VAL A 602 16.50 -16.05 -14.06
N GLU A 603 15.69 -17.09 -13.90
CA GLU A 603 15.38 -17.64 -12.58
C GLU A 603 15.85 -19.10 -12.46
N ILE A 604 16.50 -19.42 -11.35
CA ILE A 604 16.85 -20.80 -11.01
C ILE A 604 16.61 -21.07 -9.52
N ILE A 605 16.32 -22.33 -9.20
CA ILE A 605 16.35 -22.80 -7.81
C ILE A 605 17.72 -23.41 -7.56
N HIS A 606 18.40 -23.05 -6.46
CA HIS A 606 19.74 -23.56 -6.13
C HIS A 606 19.79 -24.09 -4.70
N ALA A 607 20.11 -25.38 -4.55
CA ALA A 607 20.25 -26.04 -3.25
C ALA A 607 21.65 -25.83 -2.67
N GLU A 608 21.92 -24.62 -2.18
CA GLU A 608 23.22 -24.21 -1.63
C GLU A 608 23.80 -25.22 -0.61
N PHE A 609 25.09 -25.53 -0.74
CA PHE A 609 25.80 -26.55 0.05
C PHE A 609 25.30 -27.98 -0.12
N GLY A 610 24.49 -28.27 -1.15
CA GLY A 610 24.12 -29.63 -1.52
C GLY A 610 25.35 -30.52 -1.75
N SER A 611 26.45 -29.94 -2.25
CA SER A 611 27.70 -30.59 -2.67
C SER A 611 28.88 -30.55 -1.68
N ALA A 612 28.95 -29.64 -0.70
CA ALA A 612 30.10 -29.47 0.21
C ALA A 612 29.98 -30.27 1.53
N ASP A 613 31.11 -30.84 2.01
CA ASP A 613 31.10 -31.80 3.13
C ASP A 613 31.23 -31.20 4.55
N LYS A 614 31.60 -29.92 4.75
CA LYS A 614 31.64 -29.24 6.08
C LYS A 614 31.53 -27.70 6.01
N LYS A 615 30.61 -27.11 6.81
CA LYS A 615 30.33 -25.66 6.91
C LYS A 615 31.49 -24.82 7.51
N SER A 616 32.31 -25.40 8.38
CA SER A 616 33.44 -24.71 9.02
C SER A 616 34.59 -24.45 8.05
N ASP A 617 34.83 -25.38 7.13
CA ASP A 617 35.99 -25.36 6.25
C ASP A 617 35.77 -24.38 5.10
N SER A 618 34.51 -24.18 4.68
CA SER A 618 34.14 -23.15 3.69
C SER A 618 34.34 -21.72 4.20
N ILE A 619 33.99 -21.43 5.47
CA ILE A 619 34.16 -20.09 6.05
C ILE A 619 35.64 -19.72 6.12
N LEU A 620 36.50 -20.63 6.59
CA LEU A 620 37.94 -20.40 6.66
C LEU A 620 38.55 -20.19 5.27
N GLN A 621 38.08 -20.94 4.27
CA GLN A 621 38.53 -20.78 2.88
C GLN A 621 38.10 -19.43 2.30
N GLN A 622 36.85 -19.00 2.53
CA GLN A 622 36.37 -17.69 2.10
C GLN A 622 37.19 -16.56 2.72
N GLN A 623 37.48 -16.62 4.03
CA GLN A 623 38.31 -15.61 4.72
C GLN A 623 39.73 -15.53 4.16
N LYS A 624 40.34 -16.68 3.85
CA LYS A 624 41.67 -16.73 3.23
C LYS A 624 41.65 -16.11 1.83
N ASN A 625 40.68 -16.50 1.00
CA ASN A 625 40.58 -16.04 -0.38
C ASN A 625 40.14 -14.57 -0.49
N GLN A 626 39.39 -14.06 0.49
CA GLN A 626 39.08 -12.64 0.63
C GLN A 626 40.35 -11.78 0.67
N LEU A 627 41.35 -12.16 1.48
CA LEU A 627 42.61 -11.43 1.57
C LEU A 627 43.36 -11.41 0.23
N VAL A 628 43.40 -12.56 -0.46
CA VAL A 628 44.02 -12.69 -1.79
C VAL A 628 43.28 -11.81 -2.81
N PHE A 629 41.95 -11.80 -2.77
CA PHE A 629 41.13 -10.98 -3.65
C PHE A 629 41.36 -9.47 -3.46
N VAL A 630 41.40 -8.99 -2.21
CA VAL A 630 41.69 -7.59 -1.90
C VAL A 630 43.07 -7.17 -2.37
N GLU A 631 44.09 -8.03 -2.18
CA GLU A 631 45.46 -7.76 -2.65
C GLU A 631 45.53 -7.63 -4.17
N ARG A 632 44.80 -8.48 -4.90
CA ARG A 632 44.81 -8.50 -6.38
C ARG A 632 43.94 -7.42 -7.02
N ASN A 633 42.92 -6.95 -6.30
CA ASN A 633 41.92 -6.01 -6.82
C ASN A 633 41.94 -4.71 -5.97
N PRO A 634 42.97 -3.86 -6.11
CA PRO A 634 43.10 -2.65 -5.29
C PRO A 634 41.91 -1.67 -5.43
N GLY A 635 41.17 -1.73 -6.55
CA GLY A 635 39.94 -0.97 -6.75
C GLY A 635 38.80 -1.34 -5.78
N VAL A 636 38.90 -2.45 -5.05
CA VAL A 636 37.98 -2.79 -3.94
C VAL A 636 38.04 -1.75 -2.82
N ALA A 637 39.17 -1.05 -2.64
CA ALA A 637 39.27 0.05 -1.68
C ALA A 637 38.28 1.19 -1.98
N ASP A 638 37.79 1.28 -3.21
CA ASP A 638 36.79 2.26 -3.64
C ASP A 638 35.34 1.81 -3.40
N LYS A 639 35.10 0.66 -2.78
CA LYS A 639 33.76 0.19 -2.43
C LYS A 639 33.25 0.77 -1.12
N PHE A 640 31.97 0.56 -0.84
CA PHE A 640 31.36 0.94 0.43
C PHE A 640 31.82 0.02 1.57
N ALA A 641 31.88 0.54 2.79
CA ALA A 641 32.11 -0.29 3.97
C ALA A 641 30.91 -1.21 4.24
N PRO A 642 31.13 -2.42 4.79
CA PRO A 642 30.05 -3.36 5.10
C PRO A 642 29.17 -2.82 6.23
N ALA A 643 28.04 -2.20 5.87
CA ALA A 643 27.07 -1.64 6.81
C ALA A 643 25.66 -1.64 6.20
N LEU A 644 24.63 -1.89 7.02
CA LEU A 644 23.24 -1.97 6.56
C LEU A 644 22.80 -0.71 5.80
N ARG A 645 23.16 0.48 6.32
CA ARG A 645 22.87 1.77 5.66
C ARG A 645 23.47 1.93 4.26
N ASN A 646 24.53 1.17 3.95
CA ASN A 646 25.21 1.23 2.65
C ASN A 646 24.64 0.25 1.64
N VAL A 647 23.85 -0.75 2.06
CA VAL A 647 23.34 -1.83 1.19
C VAL A 647 22.56 -1.27 0.01
N LEU A 648 21.68 -0.29 0.24
CA LEU A 648 20.88 0.32 -0.83
C LEU A 648 21.75 1.02 -1.88
N MET A 649 22.81 1.71 -1.48
CA MET A 649 23.75 2.38 -2.39
C MET A 649 24.70 1.40 -3.08
N ALA A 650 25.12 0.34 -2.38
CA ALA A 650 26.09 -0.64 -2.84
C ALA A 650 25.49 -1.71 -3.79
N ARG A 651 24.17 -1.75 -3.95
CA ARG A 651 23.48 -2.72 -4.85
C ARG A 651 23.83 -2.56 -6.34
N TYR A 652 24.41 -1.41 -6.72
CA TYR A 652 24.86 -1.13 -8.08
C TYR A 652 26.37 -1.24 -8.18
N ALA A 653 26.85 -1.89 -9.25
CA ALA A 653 28.27 -2.04 -9.51
C ALA A 653 28.98 -0.70 -9.70
N THR A 654 28.35 0.19 -10.48
CA THR A 654 28.89 1.48 -10.89
C THR A 654 28.37 2.57 -9.94
N PRO A 655 29.21 3.09 -9.03
CA PRO A 655 28.79 4.16 -8.14
C PRO A 655 28.64 5.47 -8.92
N GLY A 656 27.75 6.34 -8.44
CA GLY A 656 27.71 7.74 -8.89
C GLY A 656 26.76 8.08 -10.03
N ARG A 657 26.00 7.13 -10.58
CA ARG A 657 24.85 7.47 -11.43
C ARG A 657 23.78 8.21 -10.61
N PRO A 658 23.17 9.28 -11.14
CA PRO A 658 22.07 9.98 -10.47
C PRO A 658 20.88 9.05 -10.20
N LYS A 659 20.36 9.08 -8.97
CA LYS A 659 19.18 8.34 -8.53
C LYS A 659 17.96 9.23 -8.68
N VAL A 660 17.02 8.84 -9.53
CA VAL A 660 15.83 9.65 -9.84
C VAL A 660 14.57 8.91 -9.41
N LEU A 661 13.79 9.52 -8.52
CA LEU A 661 12.47 9.05 -8.14
C LEU A 661 11.42 9.66 -9.08
N ILE A 662 10.53 8.84 -9.61
CA ILE A 662 9.40 9.28 -10.42
C ILE A 662 8.11 8.87 -9.70
N VAL A 663 7.24 9.84 -9.43
CA VAL A 663 5.96 9.63 -8.74
C VAL A 663 4.82 10.00 -9.69
N ASP A 664 3.93 9.04 -9.96
CA ASP A 664 2.70 9.23 -10.74
C ASP A 664 1.59 8.36 -10.13
N ASP A 665 0.35 8.49 -10.59
CA ASP A 665 -0.80 7.81 -10.00
C ASP A 665 -0.80 6.29 -10.26
N LYS A 666 -0.40 5.87 -11.46
CA LYS A 666 -0.51 4.49 -11.93
C LYS A 666 0.64 4.15 -12.85
N ILE A 667 0.86 2.86 -13.06
CA ILE A 667 1.69 2.39 -14.16
C ILE A 667 1.10 2.97 -15.47
N PRO A 668 1.87 3.69 -16.29
CA PRO A 668 1.36 4.49 -17.40
C PRO A 668 1.06 3.61 -18.63
N HIS A 669 0.11 2.69 -18.50
CA HIS A 669 -0.38 1.92 -19.64
C HIS A 669 -1.07 2.84 -20.66
N GLU A 670 -0.80 2.64 -21.95
CA GLU A 670 -1.28 3.52 -23.01
C GLU A 670 -2.82 3.56 -23.09
N TYR A 671 -3.47 2.40 -22.87
CA TYR A 671 -4.93 2.28 -22.92
C TYR A 671 -5.66 3.09 -21.82
N LEU A 672 -4.96 3.60 -20.80
CA LEU A 672 -5.57 4.42 -19.75
C LEU A 672 -5.89 5.85 -20.21
N GLY A 673 -5.26 6.35 -21.29
CA GLY A 673 -5.46 7.71 -21.78
C GLY A 673 -5.01 8.79 -20.77
N SER A 674 -5.66 9.95 -20.76
CA SER A 674 -5.53 11.00 -19.71
C SER A 674 -4.08 11.31 -19.28
N GLY A 675 -3.19 11.53 -20.25
CA GLY A 675 -1.78 11.86 -19.99
C GLY A 675 -0.84 10.67 -19.79
N PHE A 676 -1.33 9.47 -19.49
CA PHE A 676 -0.47 8.30 -19.26
C PHE A 676 0.39 7.89 -20.47
N PRO A 677 -0.07 7.96 -21.74
CA PRO A 677 0.82 7.73 -22.90
C PRO A 677 2.03 8.68 -22.93
N ARG A 678 1.82 9.95 -22.51
CA ARG A 678 2.90 10.93 -22.39
C ARG A 678 3.82 10.61 -21.21
N SER A 679 3.27 10.28 -20.04
CA SER A 679 4.06 9.83 -18.88
C SER A 679 4.97 8.65 -19.26
N ARG A 680 4.42 7.66 -19.98
CA ARG A 680 5.18 6.51 -20.50
C ARG A 680 6.35 6.96 -21.38
N THR A 681 6.09 7.86 -22.33
CA THR A 681 7.12 8.37 -23.24
C THR A 681 8.21 9.13 -22.47
N LEU A 682 7.84 10.00 -21.51
CA LEU A 682 8.78 10.71 -20.65
C LEU A 682 9.68 9.73 -19.88
N ILE A 683 9.09 8.73 -19.23
CA ILE A 683 9.83 7.74 -18.44
C ILE A 683 10.74 6.90 -19.35
N GLY A 684 10.25 6.52 -20.54
CA GLY A 684 11.03 5.79 -21.53
C GLY A 684 12.25 6.57 -22.04
N GLU A 685 12.09 7.87 -22.33
CA GLU A 685 13.22 8.72 -22.71
C GLU A 685 14.19 8.97 -21.54
N LEU A 686 13.70 9.13 -20.30
CA LEU A 686 14.55 9.22 -19.11
C LEU A 686 15.36 7.92 -18.88
N ALA A 687 14.79 6.76 -19.20
CA ALA A 687 15.46 5.46 -19.06
C ALA A 687 16.59 5.23 -20.08
N LYS A 688 16.71 6.08 -21.11
CA LYS A 688 17.86 6.10 -22.03
C LYS A 688 19.05 6.87 -21.46
N SER A 689 18.83 7.71 -20.45
CA SER A 689 19.88 8.45 -19.75
C SER A 689 20.61 7.58 -18.73
N ASP A 690 21.80 8.02 -18.31
CA ASP A 690 22.64 7.29 -17.34
C ASP A 690 22.16 7.44 -15.89
N PHE A 691 20.86 7.20 -15.66
CA PHE A 691 20.20 7.30 -14.35
C PHE A 691 19.79 5.94 -13.82
N ASP A 692 19.68 5.84 -12.51
CA ASP A 692 18.97 4.75 -11.86
C ASP A 692 17.58 5.25 -11.44
N LEU A 693 16.56 4.72 -12.09
CA LEU A 693 15.18 5.17 -11.93
C LEU A 693 14.42 4.29 -10.94
N THR A 694 13.74 4.94 -10.00
CA THR A 694 12.67 4.32 -9.19
C THR A 694 11.34 4.94 -9.57
N PHE A 695 10.34 4.13 -9.90
CA PHE A 695 8.97 4.56 -10.19
C PHE A 695 8.02 4.14 -9.09
N VAL A 696 7.13 5.05 -8.67
CA VAL A 696 6.14 4.83 -7.61
C VAL A 696 4.74 5.17 -8.15
N PRO A 697 3.87 4.16 -8.40
CA PRO A 697 2.46 4.36 -8.65
C PRO A 697 1.68 4.54 -7.34
N THR A 698 1.13 5.73 -7.08
CA THR A 698 0.49 6.00 -5.77
C THR A 698 -0.90 5.40 -5.59
N ASN A 699 -1.55 4.98 -6.68
CA ASN A 699 -2.92 4.44 -6.67
C ASN A 699 -3.00 3.00 -7.20
N ASP A 700 -1.87 2.38 -7.54
CA ASP A 700 -1.80 1.00 -8.00
C ASP A 700 -1.31 0.09 -6.86
N LEU A 701 -2.23 -0.69 -6.31
CA LEU A 701 -1.99 -1.55 -5.15
C LEU A 701 -1.68 -3.00 -5.53
N ALA A 702 -1.92 -3.39 -6.78
CA ALA A 702 -1.74 -4.75 -7.26
C ALA A 702 -0.43 -4.89 -8.03
N GLN A 703 0.34 -5.91 -7.67
CA GLN A 703 1.61 -6.23 -8.32
C GLN A 703 1.35 -7.15 -9.52
N ASP A 704 1.43 -6.61 -10.74
CA ASP A 704 1.43 -7.38 -12.00
C ASP A 704 2.72 -7.08 -12.77
N TRP A 705 3.76 -7.87 -12.51
CA TRP A 705 5.05 -7.69 -13.16
C TRP A 705 5.00 -7.86 -14.68
N PHE A 706 4.10 -8.70 -15.21
CA PHE A 706 3.98 -8.88 -16.65
C PHE A 706 3.46 -7.60 -17.31
N ALA A 707 2.36 -7.04 -16.80
CA ALA A 707 1.82 -5.77 -17.29
C ALA A 707 2.83 -4.62 -17.15
N VAL A 708 3.54 -4.57 -16.03
CA VAL A 708 4.57 -3.55 -15.75
C VAL A 708 5.69 -3.61 -16.76
N ARG A 709 6.24 -4.79 -17.06
CA ARG A 709 7.38 -4.93 -18.00
C ARG A 709 7.00 -4.82 -19.47
N ASN A 710 5.72 -4.98 -19.80
CA ASN A 710 5.18 -4.53 -21.10
C ASN A 710 5.09 -3.01 -21.22
N THR A 711 5.26 -2.28 -20.10
CA THR A 711 5.05 -0.83 -20.05
C THR A 711 6.31 -0.03 -19.76
N LEU A 712 7.09 -0.47 -18.79
CA LEU A 712 8.28 0.18 -18.29
C LEU A 712 9.51 -0.69 -18.56
N ASP A 713 10.63 -0.04 -18.86
CA ASP A 713 11.93 -0.71 -19.04
C ASP A 713 12.27 -1.58 -17.82
N VAL A 714 12.85 -2.77 -18.08
CA VAL A 714 13.19 -3.75 -17.04
C VAL A 714 14.22 -3.23 -16.02
N ARG A 715 14.97 -2.19 -16.37
CA ARG A 715 15.96 -1.54 -15.50
C ARG A 715 15.35 -0.58 -14.48
N ILE A 716 14.06 -0.26 -14.60
CA ILE A 716 13.35 0.63 -13.67
C ILE A 716 12.87 -0.17 -12.46
N GLU A 717 13.29 0.26 -11.27
CA GLU A 717 12.75 -0.23 -10.00
C GLU A 717 11.32 0.29 -9.83
N VAL A 718 10.36 -0.57 -9.51
CA VAL A 718 8.95 -0.17 -9.32
C VAL A 718 8.52 -0.55 -7.91
N ILE A 719 8.03 0.41 -7.12
CA ILE A 719 7.62 0.19 -5.72
C ILE A 719 6.10 0.21 -5.61
N PHE A 720 5.49 -0.93 -5.30
CA PHE A 720 4.04 -1.06 -5.11
C PHE A 720 3.59 -0.76 -3.68
N GLY A 721 2.28 -0.55 -3.49
CA GLY A 721 1.65 -0.49 -2.18
C GLY A 721 1.79 0.86 -1.46
N LEU A 722 2.32 1.89 -2.13
CA LEU A 722 2.53 3.22 -1.54
C LEU A 722 1.35 4.15 -1.85
N ASN A 723 0.23 4.03 -1.13
CA ASN A 723 -0.90 4.96 -1.24
C ASN A 723 -0.87 6.09 -0.19
N GLY A 724 -1.48 7.24 -0.54
CA GLY A 724 -1.59 8.38 0.38
C GLY A 724 -0.23 8.86 0.90
N ASP A 725 -0.05 8.86 2.22
CA ASP A 725 1.19 9.30 2.88
C ASP A 725 2.31 8.26 2.86
N ALA A 726 2.07 7.04 2.36
CA ALA A 726 3.09 6.00 2.29
C ALA A 726 4.29 6.38 1.42
N VAL A 727 4.10 7.25 0.40
CA VAL A 727 5.21 7.82 -0.38
C VAL A 727 6.15 8.65 0.49
N VAL A 728 5.62 9.37 1.48
CA VAL A 728 6.42 10.16 2.42
C VAL A 728 7.24 9.23 3.33
N ASN A 729 6.68 8.11 3.74
CA ASN A 729 7.41 7.08 4.51
C ASN A 729 8.53 6.45 3.68
N HIS A 730 8.29 6.15 2.40
CA HIS A 730 9.32 5.66 1.49
C HIS A 730 10.50 6.65 1.35
N ILE A 731 10.20 7.96 1.23
CA ILE A 731 11.24 9.00 1.22
C ILE A 731 12.00 9.03 2.55
N ARG A 732 11.32 8.83 3.69
CA ARG A 732 11.97 8.75 5.01
C ARG A 732 12.91 7.55 5.11
N GLU A 733 12.49 6.39 4.63
CA GLU A 733 13.32 5.16 4.62
C GLU A 733 14.53 5.28 3.70
N ARG A 734 14.41 6.08 2.63
CA ARG A 734 15.47 6.35 1.65
C ARG A 734 15.97 7.79 1.73
N GLN A 735 16.02 8.37 2.93
CA GLN A 735 16.46 9.75 3.11
C GLN A 735 17.90 9.93 2.59
N GLY A 736 18.11 10.94 1.74
CA GLY A 736 19.40 11.23 1.11
C GLY A 736 19.80 10.27 -0.02
N TYR A 737 18.88 9.39 -0.48
CA TYR A 737 19.17 8.45 -1.58
C TYR A 737 18.95 9.05 -2.96
N TYR A 738 17.92 9.88 -3.14
CA TYR A 738 17.51 10.42 -4.44
C TYR A 738 18.19 11.76 -4.73
N ASP A 739 18.83 11.89 -5.90
CA ASP A 739 19.40 13.16 -6.36
C ASP A 739 18.34 14.03 -7.08
N ALA A 740 17.26 13.43 -7.58
CA ALA A 740 16.12 14.15 -8.15
C ALA A 740 14.79 13.42 -7.92
N ILE A 741 13.70 14.18 -7.82
CA ILE A 741 12.33 13.67 -7.73
C ILE A 741 11.49 14.36 -8.81
N VAL A 742 10.99 13.55 -9.76
CA VAL A 742 10.02 13.96 -10.79
C VAL A 742 8.62 13.60 -10.29
N VAL A 743 7.77 14.61 -10.15
CA VAL A 743 6.45 14.48 -9.54
C VAL A 743 5.37 14.84 -10.55
N SER A 744 4.47 13.91 -10.84
CA SER A 744 3.34 14.12 -11.72
C SER A 744 2.07 14.26 -10.90
N ARG A 745 1.18 15.17 -11.34
CA ARG A 745 -0.13 15.51 -10.74
C ARG A 745 -0.07 16.36 -9.45
N PRO A 746 -1.04 17.28 -9.25
CA PRO A 746 -1.00 18.23 -8.13
C PRO A 746 -1.00 17.56 -6.75
N HIS A 747 -1.82 16.52 -6.54
CA HIS A 747 -1.95 15.87 -5.23
C HIS A 747 -0.68 15.09 -4.83
N ASN A 748 0.09 14.57 -5.79
CA ASN A 748 1.40 13.99 -5.51
C ASN A 748 2.42 15.07 -5.16
N MET A 749 2.38 16.22 -5.83
CA MET A 749 3.24 17.35 -5.49
C MET A 749 2.97 17.88 -4.08
N VAL A 750 1.71 17.89 -3.63
CA VAL A 750 1.36 18.21 -2.22
C VAL A 750 2.03 17.24 -1.24
N ARG A 751 2.05 15.93 -1.54
CA ARG A 751 2.71 14.91 -0.69
C ARG A 751 4.22 15.11 -0.63
N ILE A 752 4.86 15.38 -1.76
CA ILE A 752 6.30 15.64 -1.81
C ILE A 752 6.65 16.93 -1.08
N ARG A 753 5.84 17.98 -1.21
CA ARG A 753 5.98 19.19 -0.41
C ARG A 753 5.87 18.92 1.09
N HIS A 754 4.96 18.05 1.51
CA HIS A 754 4.89 17.64 2.91
C HIS A 754 6.19 16.95 3.38
N ALA A 755 6.79 16.10 2.56
CA ALA A 755 8.09 15.48 2.86
C ALA A 755 9.22 16.53 2.97
N ILE A 756 9.20 17.57 2.12
CA ILE A 756 10.15 18.70 2.18
C ILE A 756 9.95 19.49 3.48
N GLU A 757 8.71 19.82 3.84
CA GLU A 757 8.37 20.57 5.07
C GLU A 757 8.76 19.80 6.35
N GLN A 758 8.77 18.46 6.31
CA GLN A 758 9.28 17.60 7.38
C GLN A 758 10.81 17.47 7.42
N GLY A 759 11.55 18.06 6.47
CA GLY A 759 13.00 17.93 6.38
C GLY A 759 13.49 16.56 5.90
N LEU A 760 12.62 15.75 5.29
CA LEU A 760 12.98 14.43 4.74
C LEU A 760 13.70 14.54 3.40
N VAL A 761 13.52 15.65 2.69
CA VAL A 761 14.17 15.93 1.41
C VAL A 761 15.15 17.09 1.62
N ASP A 762 16.43 16.83 1.40
CA ASP A 762 17.44 17.88 1.39
C ASP A 762 17.42 18.63 0.06
N ARG A 763 16.84 19.83 0.07
CA ARG A 763 16.72 20.68 -1.12
C ARG A 763 18.06 21.23 -1.62
N GLN A 764 19.15 21.11 -0.85
CA GLN A 764 20.49 21.46 -1.32
C GLN A 764 21.13 20.37 -2.18
N SER A 765 20.63 19.14 -2.13
CA SER A 765 21.20 18.00 -2.86
C SER A 765 20.19 17.24 -3.72
N THR A 766 18.90 17.50 -3.54
CA THR A 766 17.80 16.87 -4.28
C THR A 766 17.04 17.89 -5.13
N LEU A 767 17.01 17.68 -6.45
CA LEU A 767 16.24 18.48 -7.40
C LEU A 767 14.76 18.04 -7.41
N ILE A 768 13.82 18.98 -7.37
CA ILE A 768 12.39 18.72 -7.48
C ILE A 768 11.88 19.22 -8.83
N ILE A 769 11.39 18.29 -9.64
CA ILE A 769 10.83 18.56 -10.97
C ILE A 769 9.33 18.28 -10.90
N TYR A 770 8.51 19.27 -11.20
CA TYR A 770 7.06 19.11 -11.24
C TYR A 770 6.58 19.00 -12.69
N ASP A 771 5.95 17.88 -13.03
CA ASP A 771 5.28 17.67 -14.31
C ASP A 771 3.83 18.18 -14.24
N ALA A 772 3.66 19.45 -14.59
CA ALA A 772 2.38 20.13 -14.65
C ALA A 772 1.68 19.82 -15.99
N GLU A 773 1.05 18.64 -16.05
CA GLU A 773 0.29 18.19 -17.23
C GLU A 773 -0.80 19.18 -17.65
N ALA A 774 -1.49 19.80 -16.68
CA ALA A 774 -2.48 20.85 -16.93
C ALA A 774 -2.73 21.67 -15.65
N LEU A 775 -3.27 22.88 -15.82
CA LEU A 775 -3.89 23.63 -14.71
C LEU A 775 -5.37 23.24 -14.59
N PHE A 776 -5.72 22.47 -13.56
CA PHE A 776 -7.06 21.92 -13.33
C PHE A 776 -8.08 23.01 -13.00
N THR A 777 -7.67 24.10 -12.36
CA THR A 777 -8.55 25.24 -12.03
C THR A 777 -9.25 25.80 -13.28
N ASN A 778 -8.55 25.88 -14.41
CA ASN A 778 -9.13 26.41 -15.65
C ASN A 778 -10.30 25.55 -16.14
N ARG A 779 -10.19 24.23 -15.98
CA ARG A 779 -11.27 23.29 -16.29
C ARG A 779 -12.47 23.48 -15.37
N ASP A 780 -12.24 23.61 -14.05
CA ASP A 780 -13.32 23.74 -13.06
C ASP A 780 -14.10 25.05 -13.22
N VAL A 781 -13.41 26.12 -13.60
CA VAL A 781 -14.03 27.43 -13.92
C VAL A 781 -14.90 27.34 -15.17
N LEU A 782 -14.44 26.65 -16.22
CA LEU A 782 -15.23 26.44 -17.43
C LEU A 782 -16.45 25.56 -17.17
N GLN A 783 -16.29 24.49 -16.37
CA GLN A 783 -17.40 23.64 -15.95
C GLN A 783 -18.46 24.44 -15.18
N SER A 784 -18.03 25.24 -14.20
CA SER A 784 -18.93 26.06 -13.38
C SER A 784 -19.74 27.06 -14.23
N LYS A 785 -19.13 27.63 -15.28
CA LYS A 785 -19.84 28.50 -16.24
C LYS A 785 -20.94 27.76 -17.00
N ILE A 786 -20.71 26.51 -17.39
CA ILE A 786 -21.70 25.66 -18.08
C ILE A 786 -22.85 25.29 -17.13
N GLU A 787 -22.54 25.05 -15.85
CA GLU A 787 -23.52 24.78 -14.80
C GLU A 787 -24.30 26.04 -14.36
N GLY A 788 -24.00 27.22 -14.93
CA GLY A 788 -24.65 28.49 -14.62
C GLY A 788 -24.18 29.14 -13.31
N ILE A 789 -23.10 28.64 -12.72
CA ILE A 789 -22.49 29.15 -11.50
C ILE A 789 -21.57 30.34 -11.86
N ARG A 790 -21.86 31.52 -11.30
CA ARG A 790 -20.99 32.70 -11.46
C ARG A 790 -19.87 32.67 -10.43
N ILE A 791 -18.64 32.51 -10.90
CA ILE A 791 -17.43 32.73 -10.12
C ILE A 791 -16.85 34.09 -10.51
N ASP A 792 -16.57 34.94 -9.55
CA ASP A 792 -15.93 36.24 -9.80
C ASP A 792 -14.45 36.08 -10.20
N GLN A 793 -13.94 37.07 -10.95
CA GLN A 793 -12.58 37.03 -11.50
C GLN A 793 -11.50 36.93 -10.41
N SER A 794 -11.70 37.58 -9.25
CA SER A 794 -10.77 37.50 -8.12
C SER A 794 -10.70 36.10 -7.48
N THR A 795 -11.82 35.38 -7.42
CA THR A 795 -11.86 33.99 -6.95
C THR A 795 -11.16 33.06 -7.93
N VAL A 796 -11.34 33.25 -9.26
CA VAL A 796 -10.59 32.49 -10.27
C VAL A 796 -9.08 32.71 -10.12
N GLU A 797 -8.66 33.96 -9.97
CA GLU A 797 -7.24 34.30 -9.77
C GLU A 797 -6.68 33.67 -8.49
N SER A 798 -7.47 33.66 -7.41
CA SER A 798 -7.08 33.04 -6.12
C SER A 798 -6.93 31.51 -6.23
N LEU A 799 -7.82 30.84 -6.97
CA LEU A 799 -7.75 29.39 -7.20
C LEU A 799 -6.54 29.01 -8.08
N VAL A 800 -6.29 29.77 -9.14
CA VAL A 800 -5.11 29.58 -10.01
C VAL A 800 -3.83 29.82 -9.21
N GLU A 801 -3.79 30.86 -8.37
CA GLU A 801 -2.65 31.12 -7.49
C GLU A 801 -2.44 29.99 -6.47
N ALA A 802 -3.52 29.45 -5.88
CA ALA A 802 -3.44 28.33 -4.96
C ALA A 802 -2.87 27.06 -5.64
N GLU A 803 -3.28 26.78 -6.88
CA GLU A 803 -2.76 25.65 -7.66
C GLU A 803 -1.28 25.86 -8.06
N ILE A 804 -0.89 27.05 -8.50
CA ILE A 804 0.50 27.38 -8.80
C ILE A 804 1.36 27.28 -7.53
N ASN A 805 0.83 27.64 -6.37
CA ASN A 805 1.53 27.56 -5.09
C ASN A 805 1.85 26.11 -4.66
N ILE A 806 1.20 25.10 -5.24
CA ILE A 806 1.60 23.69 -5.08
C ILE A 806 3.00 23.46 -5.66
N SER A 807 3.32 24.12 -6.78
CA SER A 807 4.62 24.03 -7.46
C SER A 807 5.70 24.93 -6.84
N LYS A 808 5.43 25.60 -5.71
CA LYS A 808 6.34 26.59 -5.13
C LYS A 808 7.71 26.01 -4.79
N ASP A 809 7.79 24.73 -4.42
CA ASP A 809 9.03 24.07 -4.02
C ASP A 809 9.69 23.32 -5.17
N ALA A 810 9.12 23.37 -6.39
CA ALA A 810 9.75 22.81 -7.58
C ALA A 810 10.87 23.73 -8.10
N ASP A 811 12.00 23.12 -8.48
CA ASP A 811 13.13 23.78 -9.12
C ASP A 811 12.90 23.98 -10.62
N LEU A 812 12.17 23.05 -11.23
CA LEU A 812 11.81 23.07 -12.64
C LEU A 812 10.38 22.57 -12.82
N ILE A 813 9.63 23.26 -13.68
CA ILE A 813 8.26 22.88 -14.04
C ILE A 813 8.24 22.46 -15.51
N LEU A 814 7.81 21.23 -15.77
CA LEU A 814 7.49 20.75 -17.10
C LEU A 814 6.02 21.05 -17.38
N SER A 815 5.70 21.47 -18.60
CA SER A 815 4.31 21.64 -19.00
C SER A 815 4.10 21.27 -20.47
N VAL A 816 2.85 21.09 -20.82
CA VAL A 816 2.42 20.60 -22.14
C VAL A 816 2.15 21.73 -23.12
N SER A 817 1.81 22.94 -22.65
CA SER A 817 1.51 24.09 -23.51
C SER A 817 2.24 25.37 -23.09
N ASP A 818 2.56 26.24 -24.05
CA ASP A 818 3.22 27.52 -23.75
C ASP A 818 2.27 28.48 -23.01
N ALA A 819 0.96 28.37 -23.24
CA ALA A 819 -0.05 29.14 -22.53
C ALA A 819 -0.01 28.86 -21.02
N GLU A 820 0.08 27.59 -20.61
CA GLU A 820 0.21 27.19 -19.20
C GLU A 820 1.55 27.62 -18.61
N LEU A 821 2.65 27.50 -19.36
CA LEU A 821 3.95 28.02 -18.94
C LEU A 821 3.95 29.52 -18.70
N GLY A 822 3.15 30.28 -19.44
CA GLY A 822 2.95 31.70 -19.22
C GLY A 822 2.49 32.04 -17.80
N TYR A 823 1.68 31.18 -17.16
CA TYR A 823 1.29 31.35 -15.78
C TYR A 823 2.47 31.11 -14.83
N PHE A 824 3.17 29.98 -14.95
CA PHE A 824 4.32 29.67 -14.08
C PHE A 824 5.48 30.68 -14.22
N ARG A 825 5.76 31.17 -15.45
CA ARG A 825 6.80 32.18 -15.71
C ARG A 825 6.51 33.51 -15.03
N LYS A 826 5.24 33.93 -14.93
CA LYS A 826 4.85 35.17 -14.21
C LYS A 826 5.23 35.13 -12.73
N TYR A 827 5.28 33.95 -12.12
CA TYR A 827 5.70 33.74 -10.73
C TYR A 827 7.20 33.40 -10.59
N GLY A 828 8.00 33.65 -11.64
CA GLY A 828 9.46 33.53 -11.60
C GLY A 828 9.98 32.09 -11.59
N LYS A 829 9.18 31.11 -12.01
CA LYS A 829 9.58 29.69 -12.06
C LYS A 829 10.38 29.35 -13.31
N SER A 830 11.40 28.52 -13.14
CA SER A 830 12.08 27.86 -14.26
C SER A 830 11.12 26.88 -14.92
N THR A 831 11.00 26.94 -16.24
CA THR A 831 9.99 26.20 -16.99
C THR A 831 10.58 25.56 -18.23
N MET A 832 10.05 24.40 -18.63
CA MET A 832 10.39 23.69 -19.86
C MET A 832 9.11 23.20 -20.55
N LEU A 833 8.98 23.50 -21.85
CA LEU A 833 7.88 23.02 -22.68
C LEU A 833 8.24 21.63 -23.19
N LEU A 834 7.49 20.61 -22.79
CA LEU A 834 7.73 19.23 -23.21
C LEU A 834 6.70 18.73 -24.24
N GLY A 835 5.45 19.21 -24.19
CA GLY A 835 4.40 18.74 -25.09
C GLY A 835 4.17 17.22 -24.98
N HIS A 836 3.92 16.54 -26.10
CA HIS A 836 3.88 15.08 -26.21
C HIS A 836 4.47 14.58 -27.53
N ALA A 837 4.77 13.28 -27.64
CA ALA A 837 5.27 12.65 -28.87
C ALA A 837 4.17 11.87 -29.60
N LEU A 838 4.02 12.09 -30.91
CA LEU A 838 3.11 11.33 -31.79
C LEU A 838 3.60 11.36 -33.24
N VAL A 839 3.70 10.19 -33.87
CA VAL A 839 4.09 10.08 -35.28
C VAL A 839 2.85 10.10 -36.18
N PRO A 840 2.77 10.97 -37.21
CA PRO A 840 1.71 10.90 -38.21
C PRO A 840 1.74 9.57 -38.96
N ALA A 841 0.62 8.84 -38.93
CA ALA A 841 0.43 7.55 -39.57
C ALA A 841 -0.93 7.54 -40.31
N PRO A 842 -1.04 8.27 -41.44
CA PRO A 842 -2.31 8.45 -42.13
C PRO A 842 -2.84 7.13 -42.68
N THR A 843 -4.13 6.89 -42.44
CA THR A 843 -4.84 5.68 -42.86
C THR A 843 -5.11 5.68 -44.38
N PRO A 844 -5.03 4.52 -45.07
CA PRO A 844 -4.93 4.47 -46.53
C PRO A 844 -6.24 4.74 -47.28
N ARG A 845 -7.41 4.53 -46.67
CA ARG A 845 -8.71 4.60 -47.36
C ARG A 845 -9.02 5.99 -47.90
N ALA A 846 -9.56 6.06 -49.13
CA ALA A 846 -9.87 7.32 -49.79
C ALA A 846 -11.17 7.95 -49.24
N PHE A 847 -11.36 9.26 -49.50
CA PHE A 847 -12.53 10.02 -49.04
C PHE A 847 -13.87 9.36 -49.39
N ALA A 848 -14.02 8.87 -50.62
CA ALA A 848 -15.27 8.28 -51.12
C ALA A 848 -15.67 6.98 -50.39
N GLU A 849 -14.70 6.26 -49.86
CA GLU A 849 -14.89 4.95 -49.19
C GLU A 849 -15.13 5.09 -47.68
N ARG A 850 -14.92 6.29 -47.12
CA ARG A 850 -15.14 6.60 -45.70
C ARG A 850 -16.57 7.02 -45.44
N GLN A 851 -17.17 6.64 -44.33
CA GLN A 851 -18.52 7.09 -43.92
C GLN A 851 -18.64 7.21 -42.40
N GLY A 852 -19.58 8.04 -41.94
CA GLY A 852 -19.87 8.23 -40.52
C GLY A 852 -18.95 9.23 -39.80
N ILE A 853 -19.30 9.47 -38.54
CA ILE A 853 -18.67 10.42 -37.62
C ILE A 853 -18.07 9.64 -36.46
N LEU A 854 -16.84 9.96 -36.06
CA LEU A 854 -16.16 9.28 -34.94
C LEU A 854 -15.98 10.22 -33.74
N PHE A 855 -16.22 9.69 -32.55
CA PHE A 855 -15.76 10.24 -31.29
C PHE A 855 -15.04 9.16 -30.47
N VAL A 856 -13.91 9.55 -29.85
CA VAL A 856 -13.09 8.68 -29.00
C VAL A 856 -12.91 9.30 -27.63
N GLY A 857 -13.23 8.54 -26.58
CA GLY A 857 -13.02 8.95 -25.19
C GLY A 857 -13.74 8.07 -24.18
N SER A 858 -13.25 8.04 -22.94
CA SER A 858 -13.98 7.39 -21.83
C SER A 858 -15.29 8.13 -21.56
N LEU A 859 -16.39 7.39 -21.52
CA LEU A 859 -17.77 7.86 -21.27
C LEU A 859 -18.35 7.10 -20.05
N ALA A 860 -17.51 6.90 -19.03
CA ALA A 860 -17.87 6.11 -17.86
C ALA A 860 -18.66 6.91 -16.82
N ASP A 861 -18.20 8.12 -16.53
CA ASP A 861 -18.76 8.98 -15.48
C ASP A 861 -19.59 10.13 -16.06
N SER A 862 -20.72 10.43 -15.42
CA SER A 862 -21.69 11.42 -15.87
C SER A 862 -21.19 12.88 -15.82
N ASN A 863 -20.22 13.19 -14.96
CA ASN A 863 -19.70 14.54 -14.74
C ASN A 863 -18.32 14.76 -15.37
N THR A 864 -18.08 14.21 -16.56
CA THR A 864 -16.79 14.36 -17.27
C THR A 864 -16.93 15.18 -18.55
N PRO A 865 -15.85 15.86 -19.00
CA PRO A 865 -15.81 16.56 -20.27
C PRO A 865 -16.30 15.74 -21.45
N ASN A 866 -15.91 14.47 -21.54
CA ASN A 866 -16.29 13.60 -22.66
C ASN A 866 -17.77 13.25 -22.65
N THR A 867 -18.33 12.89 -21.49
CA THR A 867 -19.77 12.59 -21.36
C THR A 867 -20.61 13.82 -21.68
N ASP A 868 -20.23 14.98 -21.15
CA ASP A 868 -20.88 16.25 -21.46
C ASP A 868 -20.82 16.58 -22.95
N SER A 869 -19.64 16.44 -23.57
CA SER A 869 -19.43 16.68 -25.01
C SER A 869 -20.42 15.88 -25.86
N ILE A 870 -20.57 14.58 -25.56
CA ILE A 870 -21.43 13.69 -26.33
C ILE A 870 -22.92 13.95 -26.06
N LEU A 871 -23.30 14.26 -24.82
CA LEU A 871 -24.68 14.61 -24.52
C LEU A 871 -25.10 15.90 -25.22
N TRP A 872 -24.25 16.91 -25.24
CA TRP A 872 -24.50 18.15 -26.00
C TRP A 872 -24.58 17.88 -27.51
N PHE A 873 -23.63 17.10 -28.05
CA PHE A 873 -23.62 16.74 -29.47
C PHE A 873 -24.89 16.00 -29.88
N LEU A 874 -25.31 14.99 -29.13
CA LEU A 874 -26.51 14.20 -29.42
C LEU A 874 -27.80 15.02 -29.29
N ARG A 875 -27.87 16.00 -28.38
CA ARG A 875 -29.07 16.82 -28.15
C ARG A 875 -29.23 17.94 -29.16
N GLU A 876 -28.14 18.63 -29.49
CA GLU A 876 -28.22 19.94 -30.15
C GLU A 876 -27.56 19.97 -31.53
N ILE A 877 -26.62 19.06 -31.83
CA ILE A 877 -25.82 19.10 -33.06
C ILE A 877 -26.20 17.99 -34.03
N PHE A 878 -26.26 16.75 -33.53
CA PHE A 878 -26.49 15.58 -34.36
C PHE A 878 -27.87 15.56 -35.06
N PRO A 879 -28.97 16.06 -34.44
CA PRO A 879 -30.24 16.21 -35.14
C PRO A 879 -30.15 17.09 -36.41
N GLU A 880 -29.40 18.19 -36.35
CA GLU A 880 -29.19 19.09 -37.49
C GLU A 880 -28.34 18.41 -38.58
N ILE A 881 -27.29 17.67 -38.20
CA ILE A 881 -26.49 16.86 -39.13
C ILE A 881 -27.36 15.83 -39.83
N ARG A 882 -28.23 15.12 -39.09
CA ARG A 882 -29.12 14.07 -39.61
C ARG A 882 -30.17 14.62 -40.58
N ARG A 883 -30.54 15.89 -40.46
CA ARG A 883 -31.45 16.56 -41.39
C ARG A 883 -30.88 16.66 -42.80
N GLU A 884 -29.58 16.93 -42.90
CA GLU A 884 -28.86 17.03 -44.18
C GLU A 884 -28.23 15.68 -44.60
N LEU A 885 -27.93 14.80 -43.63
CA LEU A 885 -27.29 13.48 -43.82
C LEU A 885 -28.09 12.36 -43.12
N PRO A 886 -29.23 11.91 -43.70
CA PRO A 886 -30.15 10.96 -43.05
C PRO A 886 -29.60 9.55 -42.82
N ASP A 887 -28.52 9.17 -43.50
CA ASP A 887 -27.89 7.84 -43.37
C ASP A 887 -26.59 7.88 -42.55
N CYS A 888 -26.19 9.06 -42.05
CA CYS A 888 -24.95 9.21 -41.30
C CYS A 888 -25.06 8.57 -39.92
N GLN A 889 -24.05 7.78 -39.56
CA GLN A 889 -23.91 7.13 -38.26
C GLN A 889 -22.85 7.82 -37.39
N LEU A 890 -23.08 7.85 -36.07
CA LEU A 890 -22.12 8.29 -35.08
C LEU A 890 -21.49 7.06 -34.40
N HIS A 891 -20.17 6.94 -34.46
CA HIS A 891 -19.40 5.88 -33.84
C HIS A 891 -18.78 6.37 -32.53
N LEU A 892 -19.13 5.73 -31.42
CA LEU A 892 -18.59 6.02 -30.10
C LEU A 892 -17.65 4.89 -29.65
N VAL A 893 -16.36 5.21 -29.49
CA VAL A 893 -15.32 4.27 -29.06
C VAL A 893 -14.74 4.71 -27.72
N GLY A 894 -14.64 3.78 -26.77
CA GLY A 894 -14.18 4.02 -25.40
C GLY A 894 -15.04 3.32 -24.33
N ASP A 895 -14.75 3.56 -23.05
CA ASP A 895 -15.51 2.96 -21.95
C ASP A 895 -16.91 3.60 -21.81
N VAL A 896 -17.91 3.08 -22.55
CA VAL A 896 -19.28 3.63 -22.57
C VAL A 896 -20.13 3.04 -21.46
N LYS A 897 -19.96 3.50 -20.20
CA LYS A 897 -20.76 3.06 -19.04
C LYS A 897 -21.87 4.02 -18.62
N SER A 898 -21.80 5.29 -19.00
CA SER A 898 -22.82 6.28 -18.66
C SER A 898 -24.21 5.86 -19.18
N THR A 899 -25.17 5.77 -18.27
CA THR A 899 -26.57 5.48 -18.60
C THR A 899 -27.16 6.58 -19.46
N ALA A 900 -26.88 7.85 -19.16
CA ALA A 900 -27.39 8.99 -19.92
C ALA A 900 -27.01 8.95 -21.40
N VAL A 901 -25.78 8.51 -21.72
CA VAL A 901 -25.33 8.35 -23.12
C VAL A 901 -26.03 7.17 -23.77
N ARG A 902 -26.11 6.02 -23.09
CA ARG A 902 -26.76 4.81 -23.62
C ARG A 902 -28.25 5.02 -23.88
N ASP A 903 -28.95 5.72 -22.99
CA ASP A 903 -30.38 5.99 -23.09
C ASP A 903 -30.70 6.97 -24.24
N MET A 904 -29.77 7.88 -24.55
CA MET A 904 -29.89 8.78 -25.70
C MET A 904 -29.40 8.19 -27.02
N ALA A 905 -28.68 7.06 -27.01
CA ALA A 905 -28.16 6.46 -28.22
C ALA A 905 -29.30 5.78 -29.02
N GLY A 906 -29.72 6.43 -30.11
CA GLY A 906 -30.64 5.86 -31.09
C GLY A 906 -29.98 4.81 -32.01
N PRO A 907 -30.75 4.19 -32.92
CA PRO A 907 -30.23 3.20 -33.88
C PRO A 907 -29.12 3.72 -34.81
N GLU A 908 -29.01 5.04 -34.96
CA GLU A 908 -27.98 5.75 -35.72
C GLU A 908 -26.65 5.94 -34.97
N VAL A 909 -26.60 5.61 -33.67
CA VAL A 909 -25.39 5.69 -32.83
C VAL A 909 -24.85 4.29 -32.58
N VAL A 910 -23.63 4.03 -33.06
CA VAL A 910 -22.94 2.76 -32.90
C VAL A 910 -22.00 2.82 -31.70
N LEU A 911 -22.32 2.05 -30.66
CA LEU A 911 -21.53 1.93 -29.44
C LEU A 911 -20.53 0.77 -29.58
N HIS A 912 -19.26 1.06 -29.83
CA HIS A 912 -18.21 0.03 -29.97
C HIS A 912 -17.70 -0.47 -28.63
N GLY A 913 -17.69 0.40 -27.60
CA GLY A 913 -17.02 0.10 -26.34
C GLY A 913 -15.49 0.21 -26.47
N ARG A 914 -14.75 -0.50 -25.62
CA ARG A 914 -13.28 -0.61 -25.72
C ARG A 914 -12.92 -1.55 -26.86
N VAL A 915 -11.91 -1.17 -27.65
CA VAL A 915 -11.38 -1.97 -28.76
C VAL A 915 -9.87 -2.09 -28.60
N ASP A 916 -9.30 -3.22 -29.03
CA ASP A 916 -7.86 -3.47 -28.95
C ASP A 916 -7.08 -2.70 -30.02
N ASP A 917 -7.68 -2.50 -31.20
CA ASP A 917 -7.14 -1.69 -32.30
C ASP A 917 -8.23 -0.76 -32.86
N ILE A 918 -7.97 0.55 -32.78
CA ILE A 918 -8.88 1.61 -33.25
C ILE A 918 -8.56 2.06 -34.68
N ALA A 919 -7.39 1.74 -35.22
CA ALA A 919 -6.96 2.17 -36.56
C ALA A 919 -7.96 1.81 -37.66
N PRO A 920 -8.63 0.63 -37.66
CA PRO A 920 -9.67 0.31 -38.65
C PRO A 920 -10.87 1.26 -38.61
N ILE A 921 -11.22 1.79 -37.43
CA ILE A 921 -12.34 2.73 -37.24
C ILE A 921 -11.91 4.13 -37.72
N TYR A 922 -10.69 4.56 -37.41
CA TYR A 922 -10.12 5.79 -37.97
C TYR A 922 -10.04 5.76 -39.51
N ASP A 923 -9.72 4.60 -40.09
CA ASP A 923 -9.67 4.39 -41.55
C ASP A 923 -11.08 4.41 -42.18
N ALA A 924 -12.10 3.93 -41.47
CA ALA A 924 -13.47 3.84 -41.97
C ALA A 924 -14.27 5.15 -41.85
N CYS A 925 -14.08 5.92 -40.77
CA CYS A 925 -14.84 7.13 -40.53
C CYS A 925 -14.41 8.31 -41.42
N ARG A 926 -15.36 9.21 -41.73
CA ARG A 926 -15.12 10.36 -42.61
C ARG A 926 -14.70 11.61 -41.85
N ILE A 927 -15.28 11.85 -40.67
CA ILE A 927 -14.93 13.01 -39.84
C ILE A 927 -14.78 12.59 -38.38
N PHE A 928 -13.91 13.27 -37.66
CA PHE A 928 -13.80 13.19 -36.21
C PHE A 928 -14.46 14.41 -35.55
N VAL A 929 -15.15 14.21 -34.44
CA VAL A 929 -15.72 15.32 -33.66
C VAL A 929 -15.17 15.34 -32.24
N ALA A 930 -14.87 16.54 -31.75
CA ALA A 930 -14.53 16.79 -30.35
C ALA A 930 -15.29 18.01 -29.82
N PRO A 931 -16.60 17.86 -29.51
CA PRO A 931 -17.48 18.96 -29.10
C PRO A 931 -17.30 19.31 -27.61
N THR A 932 -16.07 19.57 -27.18
CA THR A 932 -15.71 19.70 -25.76
C THR A 932 -15.87 21.13 -25.26
N ARG A 933 -16.78 21.32 -24.30
CA ARG A 933 -17.14 22.64 -23.76
C ARG A 933 -16.26 23.10 -22.59
N PHE A 934 -15.63 22.15 -21.90
CA PHE A 934 -14.67 22.42 -20.82
C PHE A 934 -13.57 21.35 -20.81
N ALA A 935 -12.31 21.76 -20.70
CA ALA A 935 -11.13 20.90 -20.66
C ALA A 935 -9.90 21.72 -20.22
N ALA A 936 -8.80 21.03 -19.88
CA ALA A 936 -7.48 21.61 -19.67
C ALA A 936 -6.41 20.68 -20.27
N GLY A 937 -5.21 21.19 -20.52
CA GLY A 937 -4.11 20.44 -21.15
C GLY A 937 -4.25 20.28 -22.68
N ILE A 938 -3.50 19.32 -23.25
CA ILE A 938 -3.51 19.03 -24.70
C ILE A 938 -4.67 18.08 -25.04
N PRO A 939 -5.46 18.34 -26.11
CA PRO A 939 -6.50 17.42 -26.56
C PRO A 939 -5.92 16.26 -27.40
N HIS A 940 -5.34 15.26 -26.71
CA HIS A 940 -4.67 14.11 -27.34
C HIS A 940 -5.53 13.43 -28.41
N LYS A 941 -6.84 13.28 -28.16
CA LYS A 941 -7.80 12.65 -29.10
C LYS A 941 -7.87 13.35 -30.46
N VAL A 942 -7.64 14.67 -30.50
CA VAL A 942 -7.63 15.44 -31.75
C VAL A 942 -6.31 15.24 -32.49
N HIS A 943 -5.17 15.26 -31.77
CA HIS A 943 -3.87 14.91 -32.35
C HIS A 943 -3.84 13.48 -32.90
N GLU A 944 -4.39 12.51 -32.18
CA GLU A 944 -4.48 11.11 -32.60
C GLU A 944 -5.33 10.93 -33.87
N ALA A 945 -6.53 11.51 -33.91
CA ALA A 945 -7.38 11.50 -35.09
C ALA A 945 -6.68 12.16 -36.30
N ALA A 946 -6.03 13.30 -36.07
CA ALA A 946 -5.27 14.02 -37.08
C ALA A 946 -4.06 13.22 -37.59
N ALA A 947 -3.33 12.53 -36.70
CA ALA A 947 -2.20 11.68 -37.05
C ALA A 947 -2.62 10.52 -37.96
N HIS A 948 -3.82 9.98 -37.76
CA HIS A 948 -4.44 8.99 -38.65
C HIS A 948 -5.04 9.58 -39.93
N GLY A 949 -4.94 10.90 -40.12
CA GLY A 949 -5.40 11.61 -41.30
C GLY A 949 -6.91 11.82 -41.35
N LEU A 950 -7.58 11.89 -40.19
CA LEU A 950 -9.01 12.14 -40.09
C LEU A 950 -9.28 13.62 -39.74
N PRO A 951 -9.90 14.40 -40.63
CA PRO A 951 -10.25 15.80 -40.35
C PRO A 951 -11.21 15.96 -39.16
N CYS A 952 -10.95 16.99 -38.36
CA CYS A 952 -11.63 17.23 -37.08
C CYS A 952 -12.56 18.45 -37.12
N VAL A 953 -13.72 18.31 -36.48
CA VAL A 953 -14.56 19.45 -36.05
C VAL A 953 -14.54 19.55 -34.53
N THR A 954 -14.18 20.70 -33.99
CA THR A 954 -13.99 20.92 -32.54
C THR A 954 -14.72 22.16 -32.04
N THR A 955 -14.68 22.42 -30.74
CA THR A 955 -14.99 23.75 -30.16
C THR A 955 -13.82 24.70 -30.33
N ALA A 956 -14.05 26.02 -30.18
CA ALA A 956 -12.98 27.01 -30.20
C ALA A 956 -11.97 26.77 -29.06
N LEU A 957 -12.46 26.30 -27.91
CA LEU A 957 -11.63 25.90 -26.77
C LEU A 957 -10.50 24.93 -27.16
N LEU A 958 -10.81 23.87 -27.91
CA LEU A 958 -9.79 22.90 -28.31
C LEU A 958 -8.85 23.44 -29.40
N ALA A 959 -9.36 24.30 -30.29
CA ALA A 959 -8.54 24.96 -31.29
C ALA A 959 -7.47 25.86 -30.64
N ASP A 960 -7.87 26.63 -29.63
CA ASP A 960 -6.98 27.47 -28.84
C ASP A 960 -5.94 26.65 -28.07
N GLN A 961 -6.33 25.53 -27.45
CA GLN A 961 -5.41 24.62 -26.75
C GLN A 961 -4.37 23.99 -27.67
N LEU A 962 -4.74 23.73 -28.93
CA LEU A 962 -3.84 23.21 -29.97
C LEU A 962 -2.97 24.31 -30.61
N GLY A 963 -3.38 25.57 -30.49
CA GLY A 963 -2.81 26.66 -31.30
C GLY A 963 -3.12 26.51 -32.79
N TRP A 964 -4.24 25.88 -33.14
CA TRP A 964 -4.67 25.60 -34.51
C TRP A 964 -5.73 26.59 -34.98
N THR A 965 -5.76 26.89 -36.28
CA THR A 965 -6.62 27.93 -36.85
C THR A 965 -7.84 27.33 -37.56
N ASP A 966 -9.03 27.92 -37.33
CA ASP A 966 -10.26 27.56 -38.05
C ASP A 966 -10.06 27.65 -39.57
N GLN A 967 -10.54 26.65 -40.30
CA GLN A 967 -10.44 26.50 -41.76
C GLN A 967 -9.03 26.26 -42.30
N VAL A 968 -8.03 26.11 -41.42
CA VAL A 968 -6.66 25.76 -41.80
C VAL A 968 -6.35 24.33 -41.38
N GLU A 969 -6.14 24.08 -40.08
CA GLU A 969 -5.85 22.73 -39.57
C GLU A 969 -7.09 21.95 -39.13
N LEU A 970 -8.15 22.65 -38.71
CA LEU A 970 -9.42 22.08 -38.27
C LEU A 970 -10.59 23.01 -38.60
N LEU A 971 -11.82 22.57 -38.34
CA LEU A 971 -12.99 23.45 -38.29
C LEU A 971 -13.48 23.55 -36.84
N CYS A 972 -13.78 24.76 -36.34
CA CYS A 972 -14.29 24.90 -34.97
C CYS A 972 -15.50 25.84 -34.82
N SER A 973 -16.46 25.48 -33.96
CA SER A 973 -17.55 26.38 -33.57
C SER A 973 -18.04 26.05 -32.17
N ASP A 974 -18.55 27.04 -31.46
CA ASP A 974 -19.20 26.84 -30.16
C ASP A 974 -20.74 26.88 -30.27
N ASP A 975 -21.26 27.30 -31.43
CA ASP A 975 -22.69 27.31 -31.73
C ASP A 975 -23.13 25.96 -32.35
N PRO A 976 -24.18 25.30 -31.84
CA PRO A 976 -24.58 23.98 -32.32
C PRO A 976 -24.90 23.91 -33.81
N ILE A 977 -25.58 24.93 -34.35
CA ILE A 977 -26.00 24.96 -35.76
C ILE A 977 -24.77 25.11 -36.65
N SER A 978 -23.91 26.08 -36.34
CA SER A 978 -22.65 26.29 -37.06
C SER A 978 -21.69 25.09 -36.95
N PHE A 979 -21.67 24.40 -35.81
CA PHE A 979 -20.93 23.15 -35.65
C PHE A 979 -21.44 22.08 -36.62
N ALA A 980 -22.77 21.89 -36.69
CA ALA A 980 -23.40 20.94 -37.61
C ALA A 980 -23.10 21.29 -39.08
N GLU A 981 -23.18 22.55 -39.47
CA GLU A 981 -22.83 23.03 -40.82
C GLU A 981 -21.37 22.70 -41.20
N LYS A 982 -20.44 22.85 -40.25
CA LYS A 982 -19.02 22.50 -40.44
C LYS A 982 -18.82 21.00 -40.60
N CYS A 983 -19.53 20.17 -39.83
CA CYS A 983 -19.56 18.72 -40.02
C CYS A 983 -20.06 18.35 -41.43
N VAL A 984 -21.20 18.92 -41.85
CA VAL A 984 -21.80 18.67 -43.18
C VAL A 984 -20.86 19.12 -44.31
N THR A 985 -20.18 20.26 -44.14
CA THR A 985 -19.19 20.79 -45.09
C THR A 985 -18.04 19.81 -45.32
N LEU A 986 -17.44 19.29 -44.24
CA LEU A 986 -16.38 18.28 -44.35
C LEU A 986 -16.89 16.95 -44.92
N TYR A 987 -18.14 16.60 -44.64
CA TYR A 987 -18.73 15.34 -45.10
C TYR A 987 -18.99 15.31 -46.61
N HIS A 988 -19.31 16.46 -47.22
CA HIS A 988 -19.60 16.57 -48.66
C HIS A 988 -18.40 17.02 -49.51
N SER A 989 -17.55 17.90 -48.98
CA SER A 989 -16.50 18.55 -49.79
C SER A 989 -15.16 17.83 -49.67
N GLU A 990 -14.87 16.92 -50.62
CA GLU A 990 -13.58 16.23 -50.70
C GLU A 990 -12.39 17.21 -50.74
N ARG A 991 -12.56 18.36 -51.41
CA ARG A 991 -11.52 19.40 -51.50
C ARG A 991 -11.20 19.95 -50.11
N VAL A 992 -12.21 20.37 -49.35
CA VAL A 992 -12.02 20.92 -48.00
C VAL A 992 -11.46 19.83 -47.08
N TRP A 993 -12.00 18.61 -47.18
CA TRP A 993 -11.52 17.46 -46.41
C TRP A 993 -10.03 17.18 -46.62
N ARG A 994 -9.56 17.16 -47.87
CA ARG A 994 -8.13 16.95 -48.20
C ARG A 994 -7.27 18.12 -47.72
N THR A 995 -7.71 19.36 -47.93
CA THR A 995 -6.98 20.54 -47.45
C THR A 995 -6.79 20.49 -45.93
N ILE A 996 -7.87 20.23 -45.18
CA ILE A 996 -7.79 20.10 -43.72
C ILE A 996 -6.84 18.95 -43.38
N ARG A 997 -7.06 17.73 -43.89
CA ARG A 997 -6.21 16.54 -43.62
C ARG A 997 -4.71 16.82 -43.81
N ASP A 998 -4.32 17.40 -44.94
CA ASP A 998 -2.91 17.65 -45.27
C ASP A 998 -2.28 18.73 -44.38
N ASN A 999 -3.07 19.71 -43.94
CA ASN A 999 -2.63 20.72 -42.97
C ASN A 999 -2.51 20.10 -41.57
N THR A 1000 -3.50 19.31 -41.13
CA THR A 1000 -3.49 18.69 -39.80
C THR A 1000 -2.33 17.70 -39.64
N LEU A 1001 -2.01 16.90 -40.66
CA LEU A 1001 -0.85 15.99 -40.65
C LEU A 1001 0.48 16.74 -40.48
N ARG A 1002 0.64 17.90 -41.15
CA ARG A 1002 1.81 18.77 -40.99
C ARG A 1002 1.86 19.43 -39.61
N ALA A 1003 0.71 19.81 -39.08
CA ALA A 1003 0.60 20.38 -37.74
C ALA A 1003 1.03 19.34 -36.68
N VAL A 1004 0.51 18.11 -36.74
CA VAL A 1004 0.94 17.02 -35.83
C VAL A 1004 2.45 16.74 -35.96
N ALA A 1005 2.99 16.66 -37.18
CA ALA A 1005 4.43 16.46 -37.38
C ALA A 1005 5.30 17.55 -36.73
N ARG A 1006 4.79 18.79 -36.70
CA ARG A 1006 5.46 19.95 -36.10
C ARG A 1006 5.30 19.97 -34.58
N ASP A 1007 4.07 19.82 -34.10
CA ASP A 1007 3.68 20.08 -32.72
C ASP A 1007 3.91 18.86 -31.81
N CYS A 1008 3.96 17.65 -32.38
CA CYS A 1008 4.07 16.39 -31.64
C CYS A 1008 5.33 15.60 -32.02
N SER A 1009 6.35 16.27 -32.57
CA SER A 1009 7.60 15.64 -33.03
C SER A 1009 8.25 14.80 -31.92
N PRO A 1010 8.40 13.47 -32.11
CA PRO A 1010 9.13 12.63 -31.16
C PRO A 1010 10.58 13.06 -30.98
N ASP A 1011 11.23 13.57 -32.03
CA ASP A 1011 12.62 14.04 -31.96
C ASP A 1011 12.73 15.29 -31.06
N THR A 1012 11.78 16.22 -31.18
CA THR A 1012 11.72 17.40 -30.31
C THR A 1012 11.45 17.01 -28.86
N PHE A 1013 10.54 16.07 -28.63
CA PHE A 1013 10.26 15.54 -27.30
C PHE A 1013 11.51 14.90 -26.68
N ALA A 1014 12.16 13.98 -27.41
CA ALA A 1014 13.38 13.30 -26.96
C ALA A 1014 14.53 14.28 -26.69
N SER A 1015 14.77 15.25 -27.58
CA SER A 1015 15.77 16.31 -27.38
C SER A 1015 15.50 17.15 -26.12
N THR A 1016 14.22 17.38 -25.81
CA THR A 1016 13.83 18.13 -24.61
C THR A 1016 14.06 17.31 -23.34
N VAL A 1017 13.69 16.02 -23.34
CA VAL A 1017 13.99 15.11 -22.21
C VAL A 1017 15.50 14.90 -22.03
N GLN A 1018 16.28 14.90 -23.11
CA GLN A 1018 17.73 14.87 -23.03
C GLN A 1018 18.29 16.14 -22.38
N THR A 1019 17.72 17.32 -22.68
CA THR A 1019 18.08 18.58 -22.02
C THR A 1019 17.74 18.54 -20.53
N LEU A 1020 16.57 18.01 -20.17
CA LEU A 1020 16.18 17.76 -18.78
C LEU A 1020 17.18 16.82 -18.08
N SER A 1021 17.56 15.73 -18.74
CA SER A 1021 18.52 14.76 -18.20
C SER A 1021 19.89 15.40 -17.98
N GLN A 1022 20.37 16.20 -18.93
CA GLN A 1022 21.62 16.94 -18.78
C GLN A 1022 21.55 17.92 -17.59
N HIS A 1023 20.41 18.59 -17.41
CA HIS A 1023 20.19 19.49 -16.28
C HIS A 1023 20.27 18.76 -14.92
N ILE A 1024 19.61 17.60 -14.80
CA ILE A 1024 19.71 16.74 -13.61
C ILE A 1024 21.17 16.35 -13.37
N ALA A 1025 21.85 15.80 -14.38
CA ALA A 1025 23.22 15.32 -14.26
C ALA A 1025 24.22 16.44 -13.87
N ASP A 1026 24.08 17.63 -14.44
CA ASP A 1026 24.93 18.78 -14.14
C ASP A 1026 24.74 19.30 -12.72
N ARG A 1027 23.52 19.26 -12.18
CA ARG A 1027 23.27 19.64 -10.80
C ARG A 1027 23.91 18.66 -9.83
N CYS A 1028 23.68 17.35 -10.04
CA CYS A 1028 24.28 16.30 -9.23
C CYS A 1028 25.82 16.35 -9.22
N ARG A 1029 26.46 16.72 -10.34
CA ARG A 1029 27.92 16.87 -10.44
C ARG A 1029 28.48 18.07 -9.66
N ARG A 1030 27.75 19.17 -9.55
CA ARG A 1030 28.24 20.40 -8.87
C ARG A 1030 28.17 20.31 -7.35
N GLU A 1031 27.22 19.53 -6.82
CA GLU A 1031 26.97 19.38 -5.39
C GLU A 1031 27.68 18.18 -4.77
N ARG A 1032 28.26 17.29 -5.58
CA ARG A 1032 29.21 16.27 -5.12
C ARG A 1032 30.62 16.88 -5.07
N PRO A 1033 31.15 17.28 -3.90
CA PRO A 1033 32.56 17.63 -3.80
C PRO A 1033 33.41 16.44 -4.24
N ALA A 1034 34.39 16.70 -5.11
CA ALA A 1034 35.48 15.75 -5.33
C ALA A 1034 36.22 15.60 -3.98
N ASN A 1035 36.05 14.46 -3.31
CA ASN A 1035 36.59 14.12 -1.98
C ASN A 1035 35.88 14.70 -0.74
N GLU A 1036 34.58 14.43 -0.54
CA GLU A 1036 34.11 14.28 0.84
C GLU A 1036 34.12 12.82 1.29
N SER A 1037 35.03 12.60 2.22
CA SER A 1037 35.40 11.41 2.97
C SER A 1037 34.25 10.46 3.31
N ARG A 1038 34.46 9.22 2.88
CA ARG A 1038 33.79 7.97 3.29
C ARG A 1038 33.98 7.60 4.78
N GLU A 1039 34.19 8.55 5.70
CA GLU A 1039 34.31 8.28 7.13
C GLU A 1039 33.89 9.48 8.02
N ALA A 1040 33.12 9.14 9.06
CA ALA A 1040 32.91 9.81 10.35
C ALA A 1040 31.99 11.06 10.48
N THR A 1041 30.79 10.83 11.02
CA THR A 1041 30.39 11.49 12.29
C THR A 1041 30.31 10.43 13.38
N GLY A 1042 31.30 10.45 14.28
CA GLY A 1042 31.41 9.52 15.40
C GLY A 1042 30.51 9.92 16.57
N GLY A 1043 29.64 9.00 16.97
CA GLY A 1043 29.03 8.95 18.30
C GLY A 1043 29.45 7.64 18.95
N SER A 1044 30.23 7.73 20.03
CA SER A 1044 30.83 6.59 20.74
C SER A 1044 29.77 5.65 21.30
N GLY A 1045 29.78 4.39 20.84
CA GLY A 1045 29.01 3.32 21.47
C GLY A 1045 28.80 2.13 20.57
N THR A 1046 29.85 1.39 20.19
CA THR A 1046 29.68 0.06 19.59
C THR A 1046 30.99 -0.72 19.68
N ARG A 1047 31.09 -1.57 20.69
CA ARG A 1047 32.08 -2.63 20.78
C ARG A 1047 31.33 -3.92 21.11
N ALA A 1048 30.63 -4.49 20.11
CA ALA A 1048 30.19 -5.89 20.06
C ALA A 1048 29.22 -6.14 18.88
N VAL A 1049 29.68 -6.10 17.62
CA VAL A 1049 28.95 -6.75 16.51
C VAL A 1049 29.97 -7.19 15.45
N ALA A 1050 30.74 -8.24 15.76
CA ALA A 1050 31.67 -8.86 14.81
C ALA A 1050 31.49 -10.39 14.70
N GLU A 1051 30.44 -10.98 15.30
CA GLU A 1051 30.30 -12.44 15.36
C GLU A 1051 28.96 -13.01 14.86
N ALA A 1052 28.06 -12.21 14.28
CA ALA A 1052 26.72 -12.72 13.90
C ALA A 1052 26.51 -13.12 12.43
N TYR A 1053 27.50 -12.96 11.54
CA TYR A 1053 27.38 -13.34 10.11
C TYR A 1053 28.33 -14.47 9.67
N GLY A 1054 28.85 -15.26 10.62
CA GLY A 1054 29.52 -16.51 10.34
C GLY A 1054 28.73 -17.70 10.90
N ALA A 1055 27.66 -18.11 10.22
CA ALA A 1055 27.02 -19.41 10.40
C ALA A 1055 26.16 -19.83 9.21
#